data_AF-A0A7S1F1P6-F1
#
_entry.id   AF-A0A7S1F1P6-F1
#
_cell.length_a   1.000
_cell.length_b   1.000
_cell.length_c   1.000
_cell.angle_alpha   90.00
_cell.angle_beta   90.00
_cell.angle_gamma   90.00
#
_symmetry.space_group_name_H-M   'P 1'
#
loop_
_entity.id
_entity.type
_entity.pdbx_description
1 polymer ?
#
loop_
_entity_poly.entity_id
_entity_poly.type
_entity_poly.pdbx_seq_one_letter_code
_entity_poly.pdbx_strand_id
1 'polypeptide(L)'
;AIRNNVRGGCKASGISDTPENLWNFFIARIRKNLHMSLCFSPVGDDLRNRARKFPALVNCTVIDYFQPWPMDALYNVGQKFLGPIEQLGPQDSPVRSGIQDFLPYSFECSGETAALFMQCERRFAYTTPKSFLELIKLYTSMVGKKVDDLEDKKMRLTNGLEKLRVTSEQVAGLEEELKEKAVVVKEKAEAADVFAEEVGREKMKVQSESEKAAVEAEKCAKIASDVNIQKASCEVELAKAIPLVKEAEAALDVLDKKDFQELKALGKPPGGVDLVCEAAAHLQAGVDPNIDIDKKGNVKDTSWKGSQKMMNAPEKFLMNLKDFKTAIDEGKVPQQNVEKARKIKDGMGDDFTQEGMSRKSSAAGGLCVWIINIIMYFDVVVQVEPKKAALRQATETLANANTRLGEVQALVAELEQKLGKLMAEFDKAMADKDVVMKEAAKCQFKLDMAQRLVSALSANGVIWEQTVANAGAELVYIPGDSLVACSFACYVGVFTRTYREKCVGQFMEFLQKKHVPLGPKPDPLAILATDAEMAAWAGQGLPADRVSCENGAIMTNSQRWCLIIDPQLQGIIWIKNKEASNNLQVTRMGHSKMMNTFETSIDQGKSVLVENMAENIDAVLMPVVSRNTIKRGNKRVLKLGEKEIVLNPNFRMFMQTKLSNPHYPPEIQAECTIINFTVTEAGLEDQLLFLVVRLERPDLAKRKTELIQQQNEFKVNLAALEALLLEKLANAEGDILDDTELILSLEDAKKTSDDVKEKVIIAQETEAKINETSEFYRPVGSVGALLFFLLMDLSKMHTFYRYSLDSFVMVVTRGVNSVTLRKPKEVPPEPEEDDAEEKDEDDEDGDEEEEEEPEEPEEEEEEIIELTGKELKSRVALLEKVVSYFVFAYTRRGLLDADKLTVASMVAMKILERGGKISNEELMLLIRAPPDPNAGVLPESARTWLNETQWAQLKTLESIPAFKAGGQLTTTVEQDSLGW
;
A
#
# COMPACT_ATOMS: atom_id res chain seq x y z
N ALA A 1 58.24 10.98 56.83
CA ALA A 1 57.99 10.93 55.37
C ALA A 1 57.97 12.33 54.74
N ILE A 2 56.93 13.16 54.98
CA ILE A 2 56.76 14.48 54.33
C ILE A 2 58.01 15.37 54.46
N ARG A 3 58.54 15.57 55.68
CA ARG A 3 59.76 16.37 55.93
C ARG A 3 60.97 15.93 55.10
N ASN A 4 61.13 14.63 54.87
CA ASN A 4 62.24 14.10 54.05
C ASN A 4 62.04 14.41 52.56
N ASN A 5 60.80 14.38 52.07
CA ASN A 5 60.48 14.73 50.68
C ASN A 5 60.68 16.22 50.38
N VAL A 6 60.39 17.12 51.32
CA VAL A 6 60.58 18.57 51.11
C VAL A 6 62.01 19.04 51.36
N ARG A 7 62.84 18.23 52.03
CA ARG A 7 64.23 18.55 52.39
C ARG A 7 65.10 18.88 51.20
N GLY A 8 64.98 18.12 50.10
CA GLY A 8 65.72 18.40 48.86
C GLY A 8 65.39 19.79 48.29
N GLY A 9 64.10 20.14 48.24
CA GLY A 9 63.65 21.46 47.79
C GLY A 9 64.03 22.61 48.72
N CYS A 10 64.04 22.36 50.04
CA CYS A 10 64.42 23.34 51.06
C CYS A 10 65.92 23.70 50.94
N LYS A 11 66.78 22.67 50.80
CA LYS A 11 68.22 22.85 50.56
C LYS A 11 68.51 23.55 49.24
N ALA A 12 67.80 23.19 48.18
CA ALA A 12 67.92 23.85 46.88
C ALA A 12 67.50 25.32 46.91
N SER A 13 66.63 25.71 47.85
CA SER A 13 66.17 27.10 48.05
C SER A 13 67.04 27.88 49.03
N GLY A 14 68.18 27.32 49.48
CA GLY A 14 69.12 28.00 50.38
C GLY A 14 68.66 28.12 51.84
N ILE A 15 67.61 27.40 52.24
CA ILE A 15 67.06 27.45 53.60
C ILE A 15 67.70 26.34 54.45
N SER A 16 68.02 26.65 55.71
CA SER A 16 68.64 25.69 56.63
C SER A 16 67.72 24.49 56.95
N ASP A 17 68.30 23.29 56.99
CA ASP A 17 67.62 22.01 57.20
C ASP A 17 67.20 21.81 58.67
N THR A 18 66.30 22.67 59.16
CA THR A 18 65.67 22.54 60.48
C THR A 18 64.24 22.01 60.33
N PRO A 19 63.73 21.23 61.31
CA PRO A 19 62.36 20.71 61.25
C PRO A 19 61.27 21.78 61.03
N GLU A 20 61.46 22.99 61.59
CA GLU A 20 60.55 24.12 61.44
C GLU A 20 60.64 24.75 60.04
N ASN A 21 61.86 24.95 59.52
CA ASN A 21 62.05 25.52 58.19
C ASN A 21 61.54 24.60 57.09
N LEU A 22 61.72 23.29 57.24
CA LEU A 22 61.13 22.29 56.34
C LEU A 22 59.59 22.39 56.31
N TRP A 23 58.97 22.64 57.46
CA TRP A 23 57.52 22.79 57.57
C TRP A 23 57.01 24.11 56.99
N ASN A 24 57.69 25.22 57.29
CA ASN A 24 57.37 26.53 56.74
C ASN A 24 57.56 26.57 55.23
N PHE A 25 58.63 25.95 54.71
CA PHE A 25 58.87 25.79 53.28
C PHE A 25 57.75 24.99 52.61
N PHE A 26 57.29 23.91 53.25
CA PHE A 26 56.15 23.12 52.77
C PHE A 26 54.85 23.94 52.74
N ILE A 27 54.52 24.65 53.82
CA ILE A 27 53.33 25.51 53.89
C ILE A 27 53.38 26.62 52.84
N ALA A 28 54.52 27.29 52.69
CA ALA A 28 54.69 28.35 51.69
C ALA A 28 54.48 27.81 50.27
N ARG A 29 54.98 26.60 49.99
CA ARG A 29 54.76 25.93 48.71
C ARG A 29 53.30 25.54 48.50
N ILE A 30 52.59 25.08 49.52
CA ILE A 30 51.15 24.80 49.44
C ILE A 30 50.38 26.11 49.17
N ARG A 31 50.60 27.15 49.97
CA ARG A 31 49.91 28.44 49.80
C ARG A 31 50.12 29.07 48.43
N LYS A 32 51.29 28.86 47.82
CA LYS A 32 51.61 29.38 46.48
C LYS A 32 50.98 28.56 45.35
N ASN A 33 50.79 27.26 45.52
CA ASN A 33 50.41 26.36 44.41
C ASN A 33 49.01 25.74 44.55
N LEU A 34 48.39 25.80 45.73
CA LEU A 34 47.05 25.26 45.98
C LEU A 34 46.04 26.40 46.08
N HIS A 35 45.14 26.45 45.12
CA HIS A 35 43.94 27.26 45.18
C HIS A 35 42.73 26.33 45.24
N MET A 36 41.78 26.62 46.13
CA MET A 36 40.55 25.86 46.28
C MET A 36 39.37 26.80 46.06
N SER A 37 38.40 26.36 45.26
CA SER A 37 37.10 27.02 45.14
C SER A 37 36.03 26.11 45.72
N LEU A 38 35.11 26.67 46.48
CA LEU A 38 34.01 25.96 47.11
C LEU A 38 32.70 26.61 46.66
N CYS A 39 31.80 25.82 46.10
CA CYS A 39 30.46 26.26 45.70
C CYS A 39 29.46 25.75 46.73
N PHE A 40 28.65 26.65 47.27
CA PHE A 40 27.58 26.31 48.20
C PHE A 40 26.25 26.87 47.70
N SER A 41 25.19 26.08 47.83
CA SER A 41 23.84 26.56 47.60
C SER A 41 23.45 27.51 48.73
N PRO A 42 22.82 28.67 48.44
CA PRO A 42 22.21 29.51 49.46
C PRO A 42 20.90 28.92 49.99
N VAL A 43 20.36 27.88 49.33
CA VAL A 43 19.11 27.21 49.69
C VAL A 43 19.37 26.12 50.73
N GLY A 44 18.55 26.09 51.79
CA GLY A 44 18.66 25.15 52.89
C GLY A 44 19.55 25.63 54.04
N ASP A 45 19.64 24.82 55.10
CA ASP A 45 20.42 25.16 56.31
C ASP A 45 21.88 24.67 56.26
N ASP A 46 22.27 23.95 55.21
CA ASP A 46 23.56 23.28 55.11
C ASP A 46 24.74 24.24 55.13
N LEU A 47 24.70 25.30 54.31
CA LEU A 47 25.73 26.34 54.30
C LEU A 47 25.80 27.04 55.67
N ARG A 48 24.65 27.40 56.24
CA ARG A 48 24.57 28.06 57.56
C ARG A 48 25.17 27.19 58.66
N ASN A 49 24.84 25.90 58.68
CA ASN A 49 25.33 24.94 59.66
C ASN A 49 26.83 24.68 59.49
N ARG A 50 27.32 24.54 58.26
CA ARG A 50 28.76 24.36 57.96
C ARG A 50 29.56 25.61 58.32
N ALA A 51 29.06 26.81 58.02
CA ALA A 51 29.71 28.07 58.38
C ALA A 51 29.83 28.25 59.91
N ARG A 52 28.81 27.85 60.67
CA ARG A 52 28.85 27.85 62.15
C ARG A 52 29.87 26.84 62.70
N LYS A 53 29.91 25.63 62.13
CA LYS A 53 30.85 24.57 62.54
C LYS A 53 32.29 24.88 62.16
N PHE A 54 32.49 25.54 61.01
CA PHE A 54 33.80 25.83 60.43
C PHE A 54 33.92 27.32 60.05
N PRO A 55 34.19 28.22 61.02
CA PRO A 55 34.29 29.66 60.75
C PRO A 55 35.36 30.05 59.73
N ALA A 56 36.39 29.20 59.54
CA ALA A 56 37.41 29.39 58.50
C ALA A 56 36.82 29.46 57.08
N LEU A 57 35.67 28.83 56.83
CA LEU A 57 34.97 28.93 55.54
C LEU A 57 34.56 30.37 55.21
N VAL A 58 34.27 31.19 56.21
CA VAL A 58 33.86 32.60 56.02
C VAL A 58 35.03 33.55 56.24
N ASN A 59 35.86 33.30 57.26
CA ASN A 59 36.93 34.22 57.66
C ASN A 59 38.18 34.14 56.78
N CYS A 60 38.43 33.00 56.13
CA CYS A 60 39.65 32.75 55.36
C CYS A 60 39.40 32.61 53.86
N THR A 61 38.18 32.88 53.39
CA THR A 61 37.81 32.83 51.96
C THR A 61 37.19 34.16 51.54
N VAL A 62 37.11 34.38 50.22
CA VAL A 62 36.33 35.46 49.65
C VAL A 62 34.99 34.88 49.21
N ILE A 63 33.89 35.50 49.65
CA ILE A 63 32.54 35.09 49.27
C ILE A 63 32.13 35.86 48.02
N ASP A 64 31.85 35.13 46.95
CA ASP A 64 31.25 35.66 45.73
C ASP A 64 29.78 35.22 45.65
N TYR A 65 28.86 36.17 45.56
CA TYR A 65 27.42 35.91 45.57
C TYR A 65 26.89 35.79 44.15
N PHE A 66 26.49 34.58 43.76
CA PHE A 66 25.82 34.33 42.49
C PHE A 66 24.35 34.76 42.60
N GLN A 67 24.04 35.95 42.10
CA GLN A 67 22.67 36.43 42.00
C GLN A 67 21.90 35.73 40.86
N PRO A 68 20.57 35.63 40.95
CA PRO A 68 19.74 35.22 39.82
C PRO A 68 20.00 36.08 38.59
N TRP A 69 19.81 35.52 37.40
CA TRP A 69 20.01 36.26 36.15
C TRP A 69 19.02 37.43 36.06
N PRO A 70 19.48 38.67 35.82
CA PRO A 70 18.59 39.79 35.58
C PRO A 70 17.88 39.62 34.23
N MET A 71 16.76 40.32 34.06
CA MET A 71 15.98 40.30 32.82
C MET A 71 16.82 40.64 31.58
N ASP A 72 17.70 41.64 31.69
CA ASP A 72 18.59 42.03 30.59
C ASP A 72 19.54 40.89 30.19
N ALA A 73 20.02 40.09 31.13
CA ALA A 73 20.88 38.94 30.83
C ALA A 73 20.08 37.84 30.13
N LEU A 74 18.87 37.54 30.60
CA LEU A 74 17.96 36.57 29.97
C LEU A 74 17.61 37.00 28.54
N TYR A 75 17.34 38.29 28.33
CA TYR A 75 17.03 38.85 27.02
C TYR A 75 18.22 38.71 26.05
N ASN A 76 19.42 39.13 26.46
CA ASN A 76 20.62 39.04 25.64
C ASN A 76 20.99 37.60 25.27
N VAL A 77 20.83 36.68 26.23
CA VAL A 77 21.03 35.24 25.98
C VAL A 77 19.98 34.72 24.99
N GLY A 78 18.70 35.01 25.23
CA GLY A 78 17.60 34.65 24.34
C GLY A 78 17.83 35.14 22.90
N GLN A 79 18.17 36.42 22.73
CA GLN A 79 18.46 37.03 21.43
C GLN A 79 19.57 36.29 20.68
N LYS A 80 20.67 35.94 21.36
CA LYS A 80 21.80 35.23 20.75
C LYS A 80 21.43 33.82 20.29
N PHE A 81 20.65 33.09 21.08
CA PHE A 81 20.27 31.71 20.76
C PHE A 81 19.11 31.60 19.77
N LEU A 82 18.21 32.60 19.71
CA LEU A 82 17.17 32.70 18.69
C LEU A 82 17.72 33.17 17.33
N GLY A 83 18.95 33.71 17.30
CA GLY A 83 19.70 34.13 16.11
C GLY A 83 19.51 33.22 14.89
N PRO A 84 19.82 31.92 14.98
CA PRO A 84 19.80 30.98 13.86
C PRO A 84 18.42 30.55 13.34
N ILE A 85 17.31 30.96 13.97
CA ILE A 85 15.97 30.51 13.57
C ILE A 85 15.45 31.43 12.46
N GLU A 86 15.44 30.93 11.23
CA GLU A 86 15.00 31.65 10.01
C GLU A 86 13.47 31.81 9.97
N GLN A 87 12.75 30.86 10.57
CA GLN A 87 11.28 30.80 10.62
C GLN A 87 10.64 31.95 11.41
N LEU A 88 11.41 32.69 12.21
CA LEU A 88 10.96 33.88 12.95
C LEU A 88 10.88 35.15 12.07
N GLY A 89 11.31 35.04 10.81
CA GLY A 89 11.43 36.16 9.88
C GLY A 89 12.68 37.01 10.12
N PRO A 90 12.77 38.17 9.43
CA PRO A 90 13.88 39.11 9.55
C PRO A 90 14.13 39.54 11.00
N GLN A 91 15.33 40.06 11.31
CA GLN A 91 15.67 40.50 12.67
C GLN A 91 14.70 41.55 13.22
N ASP A 92 14.12 42.39 12.37
CA ASP A 92 13.16 43.45 12.73
C ASP A 92 11.69 42.97 12.75
N SER A 93 11.44 41.66 12.60
CA SER A 93 10.09 41.10 12.64
C SER A 93 9.45 41.33 14.02
N PRO A 94 8.20 41.85 14.09
CA PRO A 94 7.50 42.04 15.36
C PRO A 94 7.28 40.72 16.12
N VAL A 95 7.16 39.61 15.39
CA VAL A 95 7.05 38.26 15.95
C VAL A 95 8.33 37.89 16.71
N ARG A 96 9.49 38.16 16.11
CA ARG A 96 10.80 37.86 16.69
C ARG A 96 11.05 38.70 17.94
N SER A 97 10.71 39.99 17.90
CA SER A 97 10.80 40.88 19.07
C SER A 97 9.86 40.41 20.19
N GLY A 98 8.61 40.04 19.88
CA GLY A 98 7.66 39.54 20.86
C GLY A 98 8.12 38.26 21.55
N ILE A 99 8.75 37.34 20.80
CA ILE A 99 9.31 36.09 21.33
C ILE A 99 10.57 36.35 22.18
N GLN A 100 11.42 37.29 21.78
CA GLN A 100 12.59 37.69 22.57
C GLN A 100 12.19 38.31 23.91
N ASP A 101 11.12 39.12 23.93
CA ASP A 101 10.57 39.70 25.17
C ASP A 101 9.86 38.64 26.04
N PHE A 102 9.25 37.64 25.41
CA PHE A 102 8.52 36.58 26.12
C PHE A 102 9.44 35.65 26.90
N LEU A 103 10.63 35.32 26.36
CA LEU A 103 11.55 34.38 27.01
C LEU A 103 11.88 34.80 28.47
N PRO A 104 12.37 36.02 28.75
CA PRO A 104 12.58 36.48 30.12
C PRO A 104 11.29 36.52 30.96
N TYR A 105 10.18 36.98 30.37
CA TYR A 105 8.88 37.04 31.05
C TYR A 105 8.41 35.66 31.53
N SER A 106 8.50 34.63 30.68
CA SER A 106 8.09 33.26 31.03
C SER A 106 8.88 32.69 32.21
N PHE A 107 10.16 33.07 32.33
CA PHE A 107 11.04 32.65 33.41
C PHE A 107 10.65 33.30 34.75
N GLU A 108 10.40 34.62 34.76
CA GLU A 108 9.97 35.34 35.96
C GLU A 108 8.56 34.94 36.40
N CYS A 109 7.61 34.89 35.47
CA CYS A 109 6.23 34.48 35.73
C CYS A 109 6.16 33.07 36.35
N SER A 110 7.02 32.14 35.88
CA SER A 110 7.14 30.80 36.48
C SER A 110 7.75 30.85 37.88
N GLY A 111 8.71 31.75 38.12
CA GLY A 111 9.31 31.97 39.44
C GLY A 111 8.34 32.58 40.45
N GLU A 112 7.51 33.55 40.04
CA GLU A 112 6.44 34.12 40.86
C GLU A 112 5.40 33.06 41.21
N THR A 113 5.02 32.24 40.23
CA THR A 113 4.08 31.13 40.47
C THR A 113 4.68 30.10 41.42
N ALA A 114 5.97 29.80 41.32
CA ALA A 114 6.67 28.96 42.28
C ALA A 114 6.67 29.53 43.70
N ALA A 115 6.82 30.85 43.86
CA ALA A 115 6.73 31.50 45.16
C ALA A 115 5.31 31.39 45.76
N LEU A 116 4.27 31.60 44.94
CA LEU A 116 2.87 31.40 45.34
C LEU A 116 2.59 29.94 45.71
N PHE A 117 3.10 28.99 44.94
CA PHE A 117 2.96 27.56 45.18
C PHE A 117 3.57 27.15 46.52
N MET A 118 4.73 27.71 46.89
CA MET A 118 5.33 27.51 48.20
C MET A 118 4.53 28.17 49.33
N GLN A 119 3.97 29.36 49.13
CA GLN A 119 3.16 30.05 50.14
C GLN A 119 1.85 29.32 50.44
N CYS A 120 1.16 28.86 49.40
CA CYS A 120 -0.17 28.25 49.50
C CYS A 120 -0.11 26.73 49.79
N GLU A 121 0.71 25.98 49.05
CA GLU A 121 0.75 24.51 49.14
C GLU A 121 1.93 23.96 49.94
N ARG A 122 2.89 24.81 50.35
CA ARG A 122 4.14 24.38 51.01
C ARG A 122 4.95 23.38 50.17
N ARG A 123 4.86 23.49 48.84
CA ARG A 123 5.61 22.69 47.87
C ARG A 123 6.66 23.55 47.19
N PHE A 124 7.84 22.98 46.96
CA PHE A 124 8.96 23.69 46.36
C PHE A 124 9.00 23.51 44.85
N ALA A 125 9.24 24.61 44.14
CA ALA A 125 9.57 24.63 42.72
C ALA A 125 10.62 25.71 42.47
N TYR A 126 11.57 25.44 41.58
CA TYR A 126 12.65 26.36 41.26
C TYR A 126 12.77 26.56 39.76
N THR A 127 12.91 27.82 39.35
CA THR A 127 13.34 28.18 38.00
C THR A 127 14.86 28.38 38.00
N THR A 128 15.57 27.77 37.05
CA THR A 128 17.03 27.84 36.98
C THR A 128 17.48 28.32 35.61
N PRO A 129 18.64 29.00 35.48
CA PRO A 129 19.17 29.40 34.18
C PRO A 129 19.35 28.22 33.20
N LYS A 130 19.60 27.02 33.73
CA LYS A 130 19.67 25.80 32.91
C LYS A 130 18.31 25.40 32.34
N SER A 131 17.24 25.54 33.12
CA SER A 131 15.86 25.38 32.63
C SER A 131 15.52 26.40 31.53
N PHE A 132 16.04 27.62 31.63
CA PHE A 132 15.88 28.66 30.58
C PHE A 132 16.61 28.30 29.29
N LEU A 133 17.86 27.85 29.38
CA LEU A 133 18.61 27.37 28.21
C LEU A 133 17.96 26.12 27.59
N GLU A 134 17.36 25.27 28.40
CA GLU A 134 16.62 24.10 27.94
C GLU A 134 15.36 24.50 27.17
N LEU A 135 14.59 25.48 27.66
CA LEU A 135 13.45 26.04 26.94
C LEU A 135 13.86 26.48 25.53
N ILE A 136 14.95 27.24 25.41
CA ILE A 136 15.40 27.74 24.11
C ILE A 136 15.83 26.59 23.19
N LYS A 137 16.53 25.58 23.71
CA LYS A 137 16.94 24.40 22.94
C LYS A 137 15.74 23.57 22.47
N LEU A 138 14.78 23.33 23.36
CA LEU A 138 13.56 22.61 23.07
C LEU A 138 12.75 23.36 22.01
N TYR A 139 12.57 24.67 22.19
CA TYR A 139 11.90 25.54 21.24
C TYR A 139 12.54 25.51 19.85
N THR A 140 13.85 25.70 19.78
CA THR A 140 14.60 25.70 18.51
C THR A 140 14.44 24.35 17.79
N SER A 141 14.55 23.24 18.52
CA SER A 141 14.38 21.91 17.92
C SER A 141 12.93 21.60 17.54
N MET A 142 11.95 22.07 18.33
CA MET A 142 10.54 21.76 18.14
C MET A 142 9.95 22.55 16.98
N VAL A 143 10.25 23.86 16.89
CA VAL A 143 9.82 24.69 15.77
C VAL A 143 10.38 24.16 14.46
N GLY A 144 11.68 23.83 14.40
CA GLY A 144 12.28 23.26 13.19
C GLY A 144 11.56 21.99 12.73
N LYS A 145 11.43 21.01 13.63
CA LYS A 145 10.73 19.75 13.32
C LYS A 145 9.29 19.96 12.89
N LYS A 146 8.52 20.77 13.62
CA LYS A 146 7.10 20.98 13.33
C LYS A 146 6.88 21.75 12.03
N VAL A 147 7.76 22.69 11.70
CA VAL A 147 7.74 23.38 10.41
C VAL A 147 8.09 22.41 9.29
N ASP A 148 9.17 21.64 9.43
CA ASP A 148 9.57 20.62 8.45
C ASP A 148 8.44 19.60 8.22
N ASP A 149 7.82 19.07 9.28
CA ASP A 149 6.70 18.12 9.20
C ASP A 149 5.48 18.71 8.47
N LEU A 150 5.14 19.98 8.76
CA LEU A 150 4.00 20.67 8.12
C LEU A 150 4.30 21.06 6.68
N GLU A 151 5.53 21.51 6.37
CA GLU A 151 5.96 21.82 5.02
C GLU A 151 6.02 20.57 4.15
N ASP A 152 6.55 19.45 4.67
CA ASP A 152 6.54 18.15 4.01
C ASP A 152 5.10 17.69 3.74
N LYS A 153 4.22 17.79 4.74
CA LYS A 153 2.79 17.44 4.57
C LYS A 153 2.13 18.32 3.51
N LYS A 154 2.37 19.63 3.55
CA LYS A 154 1.85 20.59 2.56
C LYS A 154 2.38 20.30 1.17
N MET A 155 3.68 20.01 1.02
CA MET A 155 4.31 19.71 -0.26
C MET A 155 3.76 18.42 -0.86
N ARG A 156 3.64 17.35 -0.05
CA ARG A 156 3.06 16.06 -0.48
C ARG A 156 1.62 16.22 -0.95
N LEU A 157 0.79 16.93 -0.19
CA LEU A 157 -0.60 17.20 -0.56
C LEU A 157 -0.71 18.07 -1.82
N THR A 158 0.14 19.11 -1.94
CA THR A 158 0.17 19.98 -3.13
C THR A 158 0.59 19.19 -4.37
N ASN A 159 1.60 18.33 -4.26
CA ASN A 159 2.02 17.45 -5.35
C ASN A 159 0.93 16.46 -5.73
N GLY A 160 0.23 15.88 -4.74
CA GLY A 160 -0.91 15.00 -4.97
C GLY A 160 -2.07 15.70 -5.68
N LEU A 161 -2.40 16.93 -5.26
CA LEU A 161 -3.42 17.77 -5.90
C LEU A 161 -3.05 18.13 -7.33
N GLU A 162 -1.81 18.49 -7.59
CA GLU A 162 -1.36 18.81 -8.95
C GLU A 162 -1.43 17.58 -9.86
N LYS A 163 -1.01 16.41 -9.37
CA LYS A 163 -1.17 15.14 -10.11
C LYS A 163 -2.64 14.83 -10.41
N LEU A 164 -3.54 15.05 -9.44
CA LEU A 164 -4.98 14.86 -9.63
C LEU A 164 -5.53 15.85 -10.67
N ARG A 165 -5.11 17.12 -10.61
CA ARG A 165 -5.49 18.15 -11.58
C ARG A 165 -5.05 17.80 -13.00
N VAL A 166 -3.77 17.44 -13.18
CA VAL A 166 -3.21 17.02 -14.47
C VAL A 166 -3.93 15.79 -15.01
N THR A 167 -4.20 14.80 -14.15
CA THR A 167 -4.96 13.59 -14.55
C THR A 167 -6.38 13.96 -15.00
N SER A 168 -7.06 14.87 -14.28
CA SER A 168 -8.39 15.34 -14.67
C SER A 168 -8.39 16.08 -16.02
N GLU A 169 -7.34 16.85 -16.32
CA GLU A 169 -7.17 17.49 -17.63
C GLU A 169 -6.90 16.46 -18.74
N GLN A 170 -6.10 15.43 -18.45
CA GLN A 170 -5.85 14.32 -19.37
C GLN A 170 -7.12 13.51 -19.66
N VAL A 171 -7.98 13.27 -18.66
CA VAL A 171 -9.29 12.63 -18.86
C VAL A 171 -10.13 13.41 -19.86
N ALA A 172 -10.23 14.73 -19.68
CA ALA A 172 -11.01 15.59 -20.58
C ALA A 172 -10.46 15.55 -22.02
N GLY A 173 -9.13 15.55 -22.18
CA GLY A 173 -8.49 15.39 -23.50
C GLY A 173 -8.72 14.02 -24.12
N LEU A 174 -8.59 12.93 -23.34
CA LEU A 174 -8.85 11.57 -23.80
C LEU A 174 -10.33 11.34 -24.17
N GLU A 175 -11.26 11.99 -23.47
CA GLU A 175 -12.69 11.96 -23.79
C GLU A 175 -12.97 12.60 -25.16
N GLU A 176 -12.26 13.68 -25.49
CA GLU A 176 -12.36 14.34 -26.79
C GLU A 176 -11.70 13.49 -27.90
N GLU A 177 -10.48 12.97 -27.68
CA GLU A 177 -9.81 12.07 -28.63
C GLU A 177 -10.61 10.80 -28.91
N LEU A 178 -11.23 10.21 -27.88
CA LEU A 178 -12.04 9.01 -28.02
C LEU A 178 -13.29 9.29 -28.87
N LYS A 179 -13.93 10.47 -28.70
CA LYS A 179 -15.06 10.88 -29.54
C LYS A 179 -14.64 10.99 -31.00
N GLU A 180 -13.49 11.61 -31.28
CA GLU A 180 -12.97 11.71 -32.64
C GLU A 180 -12.64 10.33 -33.23
N LYS A 181 -11.90 9.50 -32.49
CA LYS A 181 -11.53 8.13 -32.93
C LYS A 181 -12.76 7.24 -33.12
N ALA A 182 -13.81 7.37 -32.31
CA ALA A 182 -15.04 6.61 -32.47
C ALA A 182 -15.74 6.93 -33.81
N VAL A 183 -15.71 8.19 -34.26
CA VAL A 183 -16.22 8.58 -35.58
C VAL A 183 -15.38 7.92 -36.69
N VAL A 184 -14.04 7.98 -36.57
CA VAL A 184 -13.13 7.37 -37.56
C VAL A 184 -13.26 5.84 -37.61
N VAL A 185 -13.42 5.17 -36.47
CA VAL A 185 -13.68 3.71 -36.42
C VAL A 185 -14.97 3.38 -37.16
N LYS A 186 -16.03 4.18 -36.97
CA LYS A 186 -17.30 3.98 -37.66
C LYS A 186 -17.16 4.14 -39.17
N GLU A 187 -16.49 5.20 -39.63
CA GLU A 187 -16.22 5.42 -41.06
C GLU A 187 -15.40 4.29 -41.68
N LYS A 188 -14.33 3.84 -41.00
CA LYS A 188 -13.49 2.73 -41.50
C LYS A 188 -14.20 1.38 -41.43
N ALA A 189 -15.09 1.16 -40.46
CA ALA A 189 -15.91 -0.04 -40.37
C ALA A 189 -16.92 -0.10 -41.53
N GLU A 190 -17.63 1.00 -41.81
CA GLU A 190 -18.54 1.10 -42.95
C GLU A 190 -17.80 0.88 -44.29
N ALA A 191 -16.60 1.46 -44.44
CA ALA A 191 -15.77 1.24 -45.64
C ALA A 191 -15.33 -0.24 -45.79
N ALA A 192 -14.90 -0.90 -44.71
CA ALA A 192 -14.49 -2.30 -44.74
C ALA A 192 -15.65 -3.25 -45.05
N ASP A 193 -16.85 -2.95 -44.56
CA ASP A 193 -18.06 -3.74 -44.82
C ASP A 193 -18.48 -3.65 -46.31
N VAL A 194 -18.35 -2.46 -46.92
CA VAL A 194 -18.58 -2.29 -48.37
C VAL A 194 -17.59 -3.11 -49.21
N PHE A 195 -16.29 -3.09 -48.87
CA PHE A 195 -15.30 -3.91 -49.56
C PHE A 195 -15.54 -5.41 -49.34
N ALA A 196 -16.02 -5.83 -48.17
CA ALA A 196 -16.34 -7.22 -47.87
C ALA A 196 -17.46 -7.76 -48.77
N GLU A 197 -18.52 -6.98 -49.01
CA GLU A 197 -19.60 -7.35 -49.93
C GLU A 197 -19.09 -7.50 -51.37
N GLU A 198 -18.23 -6.59 -51.83
CA GLU A 198 -17.70 -6.61 -53.19
C GLU A 198 -16.73 -7.78 -53.42
N VAL A 199 -15.84 -8.05 -52.47
CA VAL A 199 -14.95 -9.23 -52.48
C VAL A 199 -15.78 -10.52 -52.42
N GLY A 200 -16.83 -10.58 -51.61
CA GLY A 200 -17.72 -11.74 -51.53
C GLY A 200 -18.41 -12.06 -52.87
N ARG A 201 -18.86 -11.02 -53.58
CA ARG A 201 -19.50 -11.17 -54.90
C ARG A 201 -18.50 -11.63 -55.97
N GLU A 202 -17.31 -11.04 -56.03
CA GLU A 202 -16.30 -11.42 -57.02
C GLU A 202 -15.69 -12.81 -56.72
N LYS A 203 -15.52 -13.18 -55.44
CA LYS A 203 -15.08 -14.52 -55.05
C LYS A 203 -16.06 -15.61 -55.51
N MET A 204 -17.38 -15.37 -55.38
CA MET A 204 -18.38 -16.32 -55.90
C MET A 204 -18.32 -16.46 -57.43
N LYS A 205 -18.06 -15.37 -58.17
CA LYS A 205 -17.90 -15.44 -59.63
C LYS A 205 -16.67 -16.24 -60.03
N VAL A 206 -15.52 -15.98 -59.39
CA VAL A 206 -14.26 -16.70 -59.65
C VAL A 206 -14.42 -18.20 -59.36
N GLN A 207 -15.09 -18.55 -58.27
CA GLN A 207 -15.34 -19.94 -57.90
C GLN A 207 -16.24 -20.65 -58.93
N SER A 208 -17.31 -20.00 -59.40
CA SER A 208 -18.19 -20.55 -60.43
C SER A 208 -17.49 -20.74 -61.78
N GLU A 209 -16.67 -19.78 -62.22
CA GLU A 209 -15.92 -19.89 -63.48
C GLU A 209 -14.77 -20.89 -63.38
N SER A 210 -14.12 -21.03 -62.21
CA SER A 210 -13.11 -22.06 -61.96
C SER A 210 -13.69 -23.48 -61.98
N GLU A 211 -14.89 -23.69 -61.44
CA GLU A 211 -15.57 -24.98 -61.52
C GLU A 211 -15.93 -25.34 -62.98
N LYS A 212 -16.38 -24.36 -63.77
CA LYS A 212 -16.61 -24.55 -65.22
C LYS A 212 -15.32 -24.90 -65.96
N ALA A 213 -14.20 -24.24 -65.62
CA ALA A 213 -12.88 -24.53 -66.19
C ALA A 213 -12.41 -25.96 -65.88
N ALA A 214 -12.62 -26.43 -64.64
CA ALA A 214 -12.25 -27.79 -64.22
C ALA A 214 -13.08 -28.86 -64.95
N VAL A 215 -14.38 -28.64 -65.09
CA VAL A 215 -15.28 -29.55 -65.84
C VAL A 215 -14.90 -29.62 -67.32
N GLU A 216 -14.54 -28.49 -67.93
CA GLU A 216 -14.12 -28.47 -69.34
C GLU A 216 -12.72 -29.06 -69.55
N ALA A 217 -11.82 -28.94 -68.56
CA ALA A 217 -10.49 -29.57 -68.57
C ALA A 217 -10.60 -31.10 -68.54
N GLU A 218 -11.50 -31.66 -67.71
CA GLU A 218 -11.70 -33.10 -67.61
C GLU A 218 -12.25 -33.70 -68.91
N LYS A 219 -13.16 -32.99 -69.59
CA LYS A 219 -13.67 -33.40 -70.91
C LYS A 219 -12.57 -33.40 -71.97
N CYS A 220 -11.71 -32.36 -72.00
CA CYS A 220 -10.58 -32.30 -72.93
C CYS A 220 -9.57 -33.44 -72.71
N ALA A 221 -9.30 -33.81 -71.45
CA ALA A 221 -8.38 -34.90 -71.11
C ALA A 221 -8.87 -36.28 -71.59
N LYS A 222 -10.18 -36.57 -71.47
CA LYS A 222 -10.77 -37.81 -72.00
C LYS A 222 -10.69 -37.89 -73.53
N ILE A 223 -11.02 -36.79 -74.22
CA ILE A 223 -10.94 -36.69 -75.69
C ILE A 223 -9.48 -36.85 -76.17
N ALA A 224 -8.49 -36.34 -75.42
CA ALA A 224 -7.07 -36.48 -75.75
C ALA A 224 -6.53 -37.92 -75.65
N SER A 225 -7.00 -38.69 -74.67
CA SER A 225 -6.64 -40.10 -74.51
C SER A 225 -7.12 -40.94 -75.70
N ASP A 226 -8.38 -40.76 -76.12
CA ASP A 226 -8.99 -41.56 -77.18
C ASP A 226 -8.37 -41.31 -78.57
N VAL A 227 -7.98 -40.05 -78.86
CA VAL A 227 -7.30 -39.69 -80.12
C VAL A 227 -5.90 -40.32 -80.21
N ASN A 228 -5.18 -40.43 -79.09
CA ASN A 228 -3.84 -41.03 -79.08
C ASN A 228 -3.86 -42.55 -79.32
N ILE A 229 -4.87 -43.25 -78.81
CA ILE A 229 -5.06 -44.69 -79.05
C ILE A 229 -5.37 -44.95 -80.53
N GLN A 230 -6.22 -44.13 -81.16
CA GLN A 230 -6.56 -44.26 -82.58
C GLN A 230 -5.38 -43.94 -83.51
N LYS A 231 -4.49 -43.02 -83.11
CA LYS A 231 -3.28 -42.66 -83.87
C LYS A 231 -2.28 -43.81 -83.96
N ALA A 232 -2.01 -44.50 -82.85
CA ALA A 232 -1.03 -45.59 -82.78
C ALA A 232 -1.42 -46.81 -83.65
N SER A 233 -2.72 -47.09 -83.79
CA SER A 233 -3.21 -48.23 -84.59
C SER A 233 -3.07 -47.99 -86.10
N CYS A 234 -3.16 -46.74 -86.57
CA CYS A 234 -3.05 -46.40 -87.99
C CYS A 234 -1.60 -46.45 -88.51
N GLU A 235 -0.61 -46.13 -87.69
CA GLU A 235 0.81 -46.08 -88.09
C GLU A 235 1.41 -47.47 -88.33
N VAL A 236 0.94 -48.49 -87.61
CA VAL A 236 1.42 -49.88 -87.72
C VAL A 236 1.01 -50.54 -89.04
N GLU A 237 -0.18 -50.23 -89.56
CA GLU A 237 -0.67 -50.82 -90.81
C GLU A 237 -0.13 -50.10 -92.06
N LEU A 238 0.14 -48.79 -91.96
CA LEU A 238 0.76 -48.02 -93.06
C LEU A 238 2.17 -48.52 -93.40
N ALA A 239 2.92 -49.00 -92.41
CA ALA A 239 4.30 -49.48 -92.56
C ALA A 239 4.42 -50.76 -93.42
N LYS A 240 3.35 -51.58 -93.50
CA LYS A 240 3.35 -52.84 -94.28
C LYS A 240 3.21 -52.60 -95.79
N ALA A 241 2.72 -51.43 -96.23
CA ALA A 241 2.49 -51.11 -97.64
C ALA A 241 3.77 -50.62 -98.37
N ILE A 242 4.72 -50.05 -97.63
CA ILE A 242 5.90 -49.35 -98.17
C ILE A 242 6.87 -50.27 -98.95
N PRO A 243 7.13 -51.54 -98.55
CA PRO A 243 8.05 -52.42 -99.29
C PRO A 243 7.51 -52.83 -100.67
N LEU A 244 6.20 -53.11 -100.76
CA LEU A 244 5.54 -53.64 -101.96
C LEU A 244 5.55 -52.63 -103.12
N VAL A 245 5.45 -51.34 -102.81
CA VAL A 245 5.53 -50.26 -103.79
C VAL A 245 6.93 -50.12 -104.39
N LYS A 246 7.96 -50.17 -103.52
CA LYS A 246 9.35 -50.02 -103.97
C LYS A 246 9.77 -51.17 -104.89
N GLU A 247 9.28 -52.39 -104.65
CA GLU A 247 9.52 -53.54 -105.53
C GLU A 247 8.76 -53.43 -106.87
N ALA A 248 7.57 -52.83 -106.89
CA ALA A 248 6.83 -52.56 -108.13
C ALA A 248 7.48 -51.46 -108.98
N GLU A 249 7.98 -50.38 -108.36
CA GLU A 249 8.71 -49.30 -109.05
C GLU A 249 10.03 -49.81 -109.63
N ALA A 250 10.77 -50.64 -108.87
CA ALA A 250 12.02 -51.25 -109.33
C ALA A 250 11.83 -52.15 -110.56
N ALA A 251 10.69 -52.86 -110.66
CA ALA A 251 10.38 -53.70 -111.81
C ALA A 251 10.14 -52.90 -113.11
N LEU A 252 9.65 -51.65 -113.00
CA LEU A 252 9.44 -50.76 -114.14
C LEU A 252 10.69 -50.03 -114.60
N ASP A 253 11.67 -49.82 -113.72
CA ASP A 253 12.94 -49.16 -114.07
C ASP A 253 13.89 -50.04 -114.89
N VAL A 254 13.65 -51.36 -114.94
CA VAL A 254 14.39 -52.31 -115.78
C VAL A 254 13.92 -52.29 -117.25
N LEU A 255 12.79 -51.65 -117.55
CA LEU A 255 12.18 -51.61 -118.89
C LEU A 255 12.49 -50.28 -119.60
N ASP A 256 12.96 -50.34 -120.85
CA ASP A 256 13.26 -49.16 -121.68
C ASP A 256 12.36 -49.08 -122.93
N LYS A 257 12.32 -47.92 -123.58
CA LYS A 257 11.53 -47.65 -124.80
C LYS A 257 11.77 -48.68 -125.91
N LYS A 258 13.02 -49.18 -126.02
CA LYS A 258 13.42 -50.16 -127.03
C LYS A 258 12.69 -51.50 -126.85
N ASP A 259 12.48 -51.93 -125.61
CA ASP A 259 11.90 -53.24 -125.32
C ASP A 259 10.44 -53.34 -125.82
N PHE A 260 9.68 -52.25 -125.67
CA PHE A 260 8.30 -52.16 -126.19
C PHE A 260 8.25 -51.92 -127.71
N GLN A 261 9.26 -51.28 -128.30
CA GLN A 261 9.37 -51.17 -129.77
C GLN A 261 9.62 -52.52 -130.42
N GLU A 262 10.49 -53.34 -129.81
CA GLU A 262 10.76 -54.72 -130.24
C GLU A 262 9.52 -55.60 -130.08
N LEU A 263 8.84 -55.51 -128.93
CA LEU A 263 7.64 -56.30 -128.66
C LEU A 263 6.48 -55.97 -129.63
N LYS A 264 6.35 -54.70 -130.02
CA LYS A 264 5.38 -54.24 -131.02
C LYS A 264 5.70 -54.72 -132.44
N ALA A 265 6.96 -54.78 -132.84
CA ALA A 265 7.39 -55.15 -134.19
C ALA A 265 7.10 -56.63 -134.54
N LEU A 266 6.72 -57.45 -133.55
CA LEU A 266 6.35 -58.84 -133.74
C LEU A 266 5.00 -58.97 -134.48
N GLY A 267 5.03 -59.53 -135.69
CA GLY A 267 3.82 -59.80 -136.48
C GLY A 267 2.87 -60.83 -135.84
N LYS A 268 3.40 -61.74 -134.99
CA LYS A 268 2.63 -62.69 -134.19
C LYS A 268 3.34 -62.93 -132.84
N PRO A 269 2.64 -62.94 -131.69
CA PRO A 269 3.28 -63.03 -130.38
C PRO A 269 3.77 -64.46 -130.06
N PRO A 270 4.93 -64.61 -129.40
CA PRO A 270 5.35 -65.86 -128.75
C PRO A 270 4.37 -66.26 -127.63
N GLY A 271 4.10 -67.57 -127.48
CA GLY A 271 3.04 -68.08 -126.62
C GLY A 271 3.09 -67.55 -125.18
N GLY A 272 2.03 -66.83 -124.78
CA GLY A 272 1.81 -66.29 -123.45
C GLY A 272 2.12 -64.79 -123.29
N VAL A 273 2.85 -64.17 -124.23
CA VAL A 273 3.13 -62.72 -124.20
C VAL A 273 1.88 -61.89 -124.49
N ASP A 274 0.94 -62.45 -125.27
CA ASP A 274 -0.38 -61.91 -125.54
C ASP A 274 -1.21 -61.75 -124.25
N LEU A 275 -1.22 -62.76 -123.38
CA LEU A 275 -1.96 -62.75 -122.11
C LEU A 275 -1.36 -61.80 -121.07
N VAL A 276 -0.03 -61.64 -121.02
CA VAL A 276 0.64 -60.65 -120.14
C VAL A 276 0.30 -59.22 -120.58
N CYS A 277 0.28 -58.96 -121.89
CA CYS A 277 -0.11 -57.66 -122.43
C CYS A 277 -1.62 -57.40 -122.24
N GLU A 278 -2.45 -58.44 -122.31
CA GLU A 278 -3.88 -58.37 -122.00
C GLU A 278 -4.12 -58.02 -120.52
N ALA A 279 -3.38 -58.62 -119.59
CA ALA A 279 -3.45 -58.29 -118.17
C ALA A 279 -3.02 -56.83 -117.88
N ALA A 280 -1.98 -56.33 -118.55
CA ALA A 280 -1.59 -54.92 -118.47
C ALA A 280 -2.67 -53.98 -119.04
N ALA A 281 -3.31 -54.35 -120.16
CA ALA A 281 -4.40 -53.59 -120.76
C ALA A 281 -5.65 -53.56 -119.85
N HIS A 282 -5.95 -54.64 -119.15
CA HIS A 282 -7.04 -54.68 -118.17
C HIS A 282 -6.77 -53.80 -116.94
N LEU A 283 -5.53 -53.72 -116.47
CA LEU A 283 -5.16 -52.81 -115.37
C LEU A 283 -5.25 -51.34 -115.78
N GLN A 284 -4.77 -50.98 -116.97
CA GLN A 284 -4.81 -49.61 -117.48
C GLN A 284 -6.17 -49.19 -118.06
N ALA A 285 -7.14 -50.10 -118.14
CA ALA A 285 -8.49 -49.79 -118.61
C ALA A 285 -9.12 -48.69 -117.73
N GLY A 286 -9.42 -47.54 -118.32
CA GLY A 286 -10.04 -46.40 -117.64
C GLY A 286 -9.06 -45.41 -117.01
N VAL A 287 -7.75 -45.71 -117.03
CA VAL A 287 -6.68 -44.81 -116.61
C VAL A 287 -5.90 -44.29 -117.82
N ASP A 288 -5.65 -45.13 -118.83
CA ASP A 288 -5.07 -44.71 -120.11
C ASP A 288 -6.19 -44.38 -121.13
N PRO A 289 -6.26 -43.14 -121.68
CA PRO A 289 -7.24 -42.75 -122.69
C PRO A 289 -7.13 -43.50 -124.03
N ASN A 290 -6.02 -44.18 -124.31
CA ASN A 290 -5.79 -44.88 -125.58
C ASN A 290 -6.38 -46.31 -125.64
N ILE A 291 -6.90 -46.82 -124.53
CA ILE A 291 -7.55 -48.14 -124.49
C ILE A 291 -9.06 -47.94 -124.64
N ASP A 292 -9.62 -48.39 -125.76
CA ASP A 292 -11.07 -48.31 -126.03
C ASP A 292 -11.83 -49.26 -125.07
N ILE A 293 -12.80 -48.71 -124.32
CA ILE A 293 -13.59 -49.43 -123.31
C ILE A 293 -15.03 -49.62 -123.80
N ASP A 294 -15.64 -50.77 -123.53
CA ASP A 294 -17.06 -51.03 -123.76
C ASP A 294 -17.95 -50.44 -122.64
N LYS A 295 -19.27 -50.32 -122.86
CA LYS A 295 -20.25 -49.73 -121.91
C LYS A 295 -20.27 -50.38 -120.51
N LYS A 296 -19.63 -51.54 -120.33
CA LYS A 296 -19.49 -52.29 -119.07
C LYS A 296 -18.10 -52.16 -118.42
N GLY A 297 -17.23 -51.27 -118.90
CA GLY A 297 -15.91 -51.04 -118.31
C GLY A 297 -14.84 -52.07 -118.72
N ASN A 298 -15.06 -52.82 -119.80
CA ASN A 298 -14.12 -53.84 -120.30
C ASN A 298 -13.32 -53.34 -121.51
N VAL A 299 -12.08 -53.81 -121.66
CA VAL A 299 -11.27 -53.56 -122.87
C VAL A 299 -11.99 -54.12 -124.10
N LYS A 300 -12.18 -53.28 -125.12
CA LYS A 300 -13.02 -53.56 -126.31
C LYS A 300 -12.34 -54.46 -127.35
N ASP A 301 -11.01 -54.47 -127.41
CA ASP A 301 -10.20 -55.32 -128.31
C ASP A 301 -9.07 -55.99 -127.52
N THR A 302 -9.27 -57.26 -127.15
CA THR A 302 -8.27 -58.09 -126.45
C THR A 302 -7.36 -58.86 -127.40
N SER A 303 -7.45 -58.62 -128.71
CA SER A 303 -6.56 -59.27 -129.68
C SER A 303 -5.15 -58.67 -129.62
N TRP A 304 -4.16 -59.41 -130.15
CA TRP A 304 -2.76 -58.92 -130.25
C TRP A 304 -2.66 -57.55 -130.95
N LYS A 305 -3.56 -57.25 -131.90
CA LYS A 305 -3.63 -55.93 -132.55
C LYS A 305 -4.01 -54.81 -131.56
N GLY A 306 -4.89 -55.09 -130.60
CA GLY A 306 -5.24 -54.19 -129.50
C GLY A 306 -4.04 -53.90 -128.59
N SER A 307 -3.30 -54.95 -128.20
CA SER A 307 -2.05 -54.83 -127.44
C SER A 307 -0.96 -54.03 -128.18
N GLN A 308 -0.81 -54.23 -129.50
CA GLN A 308 0.09 -53.43 -130.34
C GLN A 308 -0.34 -51.94 -130.43
N LYS A 309 -1.64 -51.66 -130.42
CA LYS A 309 -2.20 -50.30 -130.43
C LYS A 309 -1.92 -49.57 -129.11
N MET A 310 -2.02 -50.26 -127.98
CA MET A 310 -1.63 -49.76 -126.66
C MET A 310 -0.13 -49.37 -126.63
N MET A 311 0.73 -50.19 -127.24
CA MET A 311 2.18 -49.94 -127.36
C MET A 311 2.57 -48.99 -128.51
N ASN A 312 1.62 -48.32 -129.18
CA ASN A 312 1.94 -47.41 -130.30
C ASN A 312 2.85 -46.24 -129.89
N ALA A 313 2.75 -45.79 -128.64
CA ALA A 313 3.58 -44.73 -128.05
C ALA A 313 4.32 -45.28 -126.80
N PRO A 314 5.49 -45.93 -126.98
CA PRO A 314 6.18 -46.69 -125.92
C PRO A 314 6.58 -45.86 -124.69
N GLU A 315 7.05 -44.62 -124.89
CA GLU A 315 7.41 -43.72 -123.77
C GLU A 315 6.20 -43.36 -122.91
N LYS A 316 5.06 -43.10 -123.56
CA LYS A 316 3.83 -42.71 -122.87
C LYS A 316 3.21 -43.90 -122.13
N PHE A 317 3.30 -45.10 -122.71
CA PHE A 317 2.86 -46.33 -122.07
C PHE A 317 3.67 -46.67 -120.82
N LEU A 318 5.01 -46.54 -120.86
CA LEU A 318 5.87 -46.72 -119.69
C LEU A 318 5.58 -45.68 -118.60
N MET A 319 5.33 -44.43 -118.98
CA MET A 319 4.94 -43.37 -118.03
C MET A 319 3.58 -43.68 -117.37
N ASN A 320 2.59 -44.16 -118.14
CA ASN A 320 1.30 -44.58 -117.60
C ASN A 320 1.39 -45.77 -116.64
N LEU A 321 2.38 -46.66 -116.79
CA LEU A 321 2.65 -47.74 -115.83
C LEU A 321 3.25 -47.21 -114.52
N LYS A 322 4.14 -46.21 -114.59
CA LYS A 322 4.73 -45.55 -113.39
C LYS A 322 3.70 -44.70 -112.65
N ASP A 323 2.86 -43.96 -113.36
CA ASP A 323 1.82 -43.09 -112.80
C ASP A 323 0.59 -43.87 -112.30
N PHE A 324 0.52 -45.18 -112.55
CA PHE A 324 -0.60 -46.03 -112.11
C PHE A 324 -0.72 -46.12 -110.58
N LYS A 325 0.40 -46.02 -109.86
CA LYS A 325 0.43 -45.95 -108.39
C LYS A 325 -0.37 -44.76 -107.86
N THR A 326 -0.14 -43.58 -108.42
CA THR A 326 -0.87 -42.35 -108.08
C THR A 326 -2.36 -42.47 -108.35
N ALA A 327 -2.77 -43.22 -109.39
CA ALA A 327 -4.18 -43.49 -109.67
C ALA A 327 -4.83 -44.43 -108.62
N ILE A 328 -4.06 -45.33 -108.00
CA ILE A 328 -4.52 -46.18 -106.88
C ILE A 328 -4.68 -45.34 -105.60
N ASP A 329 -3.70 -44.47 -105.30
CA ASP A 329 -3.74 -43.60 -104.11
C ASP A 329 -4.87 -42.56 -104.15
N GLU A 330 -5.29 -42.16 -105.35
CA GLU A 330 -6.43 -41.26 -105.59
C GLU A 330 -7.78 -41.99 -105.74
N GLY A 331 -7.82 -43.33 -105.63
CA GLY A 331 -9.05 -44.12 -105.69
C GLY A 331 -9.71 -44.22 -107.08
N LYS A 332 -8.95 -43.95 -108.16
CA LYS A 332 -9.49 -43.89 -109.53
C LYS A 332 -9.53 -45.23 -110.26
N VAL A 333 -8.95 -46.29 -109.68
CA VAL A 333 -8.88 -47.63 -110.28
C VAL A 333 -10.06 -48.50 -109.77
N PRO A 334 -10.99 -48.94 -110.65
CA PRO A 334 -12.08 -49.82 -110.25
C PRO A 334 -11.58 -51.22 -109.87
N GLN A 335 -12.08 -51.77 -108.76
CA GLN A 335 -11.75 -53.13 -108.29
C GLN A 335 -11.97 -54.22 -109.35
N GLN A 336 -12.99 -54.04 -110.21
CA GLN A 336 -13.29 -54.95 -111.31
C GLN A 336 -12.16 -55.10 -112.35
N ASN A 337 -11.27 -54.12 -112.47
CA ASN A 337 -10.16 -54.13 -113.43
C ASN A 337 -8.98 -54.95 -112.89
N VAL A 338 -8.69 -54.79 -111.60
CA VAL A 338 -7.68 -55.55 -110.85
C VAL A 338 -8.07 -57.03 -110.75
N GLU A 339 -9.35 -57.35 -110.51
CA GLU A 339 -9.85 -58.72 -110.45
C GLU A 339 -9.75 -59.47 -111.79
N LYS A 340 -9.90 -58.77 -112.92
CA LYS A 340 -9.74 -59.38 -114.26
C LYS A 340 -8.28 -59.68 -114.57
N ALA A 341 -7.38 -58.76 -114.27
CA ALA A 341 -5.94 -59.01 -114.38
C ALA A 341 -5.49 -60.15 -113.45
N ARG A 342 -6.07 -60.27 -112.25
CA ARG A 342 -5.86 -61.39 -111.34
C ARG A 342 -6.33 -62.73 -111.93
N LYS A 343 -7.50 -62.78 -112.57
CA LYS A 343 -7.97 -64.01 -113.25
C LYS A 343 -7.03 -64.47 -114.36
N ILE A 344 -6.38 -63.55 -115.07
CA ILE A 344 -5.39 -63.88 -116.12
C ILE A 344 -4.10 -64.41 -115.49
N LYS A 345 -3.62 -63.78 -114.41
CA LYS A 345 -2.48 -64.28 -113.62
C LYS A 345 -2.74 -65.70 -113.10
N ASP A 346 -3.89 -65.93 -112.46
CA ASP A 346 -4.22 -67.22 -111.83
C ASP A 346 -4.49 -68.32 -112.88
N GLY A 347 -5.00 -67.96 -114.07
CA GLY A 347 -5.27 -68.89 -115.17
C GLY A 347 -4.02 -69.39 -115.93
N MET A 348 -2.91 -68.66 -115.86
CA MET A 348 -1.60 -69.08 -116.42
C MET A 348 -0.74 -69.87 -115.42
N GLY A 349 -1.09 -69.89 -114.13
CA GLY A 349 -0.37 -70.65 -113.11
C GLY A 349 1.13 -70.39 -113.09
N ASP A 350 1.93 -71.47 -113.04
CA ASP A 350 3.40 -71.41 -112.91
C ASP A 350 4.12 -70.77 -114.12
N ASP A 351 3.44 -70.59 -115.26
CA ASP A 351 3.98 -69.92 -116.44
C ASP A 351 3.95 -68.38 -116.33
N PHE A 352 3.19 -67.77 -115.40
CA PHE A 352 3.14 -66.32 -115.16
C PHE A 352 4.21 -65.88 -114.14
N THR A 353 5.47 -66.14 -114.47
CA THR A 353 6.64 -65.84 -113.62
C THR A 353 7.73 -65.09 -114.41
N GLN A 354 8.56 -64.32 -113.71
CA GLN A 354 9.62 -63.50 -114.33
C GLN A 354 10.60 -64.36 -115.14
N GLU A 355 11.03 -65.52 -114.61
CA GLU A 355 11.97 -66.41 -115.30
C GLU A 355 11.37 -67.08 -116.55
N GLY A 356 10.09 -67.46 -116.51
CA GLY A 356 9.41 -68.10 -117.62
C GLY A 356 9.15 -67.14 -118.79
N MET A 357 8.75 -65.90 -118.48
CA MET A 357 8.44 -64.89 -119.49
C MET A 357 9.69 -64.19 -120.04
N SER A 358 10.72 -63.97 -119.23
CA SER A 358 11.98 -63.35 -119.71
C SER A 358 12.70 -64.21 -120.76
N ARG A 359 12.55 -65.54 -120.73
CA ARG A 359 13.05 -66.44 -121.79
C ARG A 359 12.36 -66.26 -123.14
N LYS A 360 11.12 -65.78 -123.16
CA LYS A 360 10.31 -65.56 -124.37
C LYS A 360 10.37 -64.10 -124.83
N SER A 361 10.40 -63.16 -123.89
CA SER A 361 10.64 -61.74 -124.10
C SER A 361 11.01 -61.06 -122.79
N SER A 362 12.14 -60.35 -122.75
CA SER A 362 12.59 -59.61 -121.56
C SER A 362 11.57 -58.56 -121.09
N ALA A 363 10.90 -57.88 -122.03
CA ALA A 363 9.91 -56.86 -121.70
C ALA A 363 8.65 -57.46 -121.04
N ALA A 364 8.22 -58.64 -121.49
CA ALA A 364 7.10 -59.36 -120.88
C ALA A 364 7.43 -59.86 -119.47
N GLY A 365 8.70 -60.19 -119.20
CA GLY A 365 9.20 -60.54 -117.86
C GLY A 365 9.07 -59.39 -116.87
N GLY A 366 9.49 -58.18 -117.24
CA GLY A 366 9.36 -56.99 -116.38
C GLY A 366 7.90 -56.56 -116.14
N LEU A 367 7.06 -56.63 -117.18
CA LEU A 367 5.61 -56.39 -117.07
C LEU A 367 4.93 -57.36 -116.09
N CYS A 368 5.32 -58.64 -116.10
CA CYS A 368 4.77 -59.65 -115.20
C CYS A 368 5.02 -59.33 -113.71
N VAL A 369 6.24 -58.94 -113.35
CA VAL A 369 6.60 -58.57 -111.97
C VAL A 369 5.83 -57.33 -111.50
N TRP A 370 5.71 -56.32 -112.38
CA TRP A 370 4.94 -55.12 -112.07
C TRP A 370 3.45 -55.43 -111.81
N ILE A 371 2.82 -56.26 -112.65
CA ILE A 371 1.41 -56.67 -112.51
C ILE A 371 1.17 -57.37 -111.16
N ILE A 372 2.08 -58.24 -110.72
CA ILE A 372 1.93 -58.99 -109.46
C ILE A 372 1.98 -58.04 -108.25
N ASN A 373 2.98 -57.15 -108.21
CA ASN A 373 3.21 -56.28 -107.06
C ASN A 373 2.17 -55.14 -106.97
N ILE A 374 1.68 -54.64 -108.11
CA ILE A 374 0.66 -53.57 -108.13
C ILE A 374 -0.73 -54.08 -107.71
N ILE A 375 -1.06 -55.35 -107.99
CA ILE A 375 -2.28 -56.01 -107.50
C ILE A 375 -2.23 -56.15 -105.96
N MET A 376 -1.07 -56.52 -105.39
CA MET A 376 -0.89 -56.61 -103.93
C MET A 376 -0.95 -55.23 -103.25
N TYR A 377 -0.44 -54.18 -103.89
CA TYR A 377 -0.51 -52.82 -103.37
C TYR A 377 -1.96 -52.31 -103.26
N PHE A 378 -2.79 -52.56 -104.27
CA PHE A 378 -4.21 -52.17 -104.27
C PHE A 378 -4.98 -52.78 -103.09
N ASP A 379 -4.72 -54.05 -102.74
CA ASP A 379 -5.39 -54.74 -101.63
C ASP A 379 -5.06 -54.11 -100.26
N VAL A 380 -3.86 -53.56 -100.09
CA VAL A 380 -3.43 -52.90 -98.83
C VAL A 380 -4.03 -51.51 -98.71
N VAL A 381 -4.11 -50.73 -99.80
CA VAL A 381 -4.67 -49.37 -99.79
C VAL A 381 -6.15 -49.36 -99.41
N VAL A 382 -6.94 -50.32 -99.91
CA VAL A 382 -8.37 -50.46 -99.57
C VAL A 382 -8.62 -50.72 -98.08
N GLN A 383 -7.67 -51.36 -97.37
CA GLN A 383 -7.81 -51.63 -95.93
C GLN A 383 -7.48 -50.42 -95.03
N VAL A 384 -6.66 -49.49 -95.52
CA VAL A 384 -6.07 -48.41 -94.71
C VAL A 384 -6.87 -47.09 -94.78
N GLU A 385 -7.60 -46.85 -95.87
CA GLU A 385 -8.34 -45.60 -96.10
C GLU A 385 -9.45 -45.28 -95.07
N PRO A 386 -10.28 -46.24 -94.62
CA PRO A 386 -11.33 -45.98 -93.62
C PRO A 386 -10.75 -45.49 -92.28
N LYS A 387 -9.55 -45.98 -91.92
CA LYS A 387 -8.89 -45.64 -90.65
C LYS A 387 -8.26 -44.24 -90.67
N LYS A 388 -7.77 -43.77 -91.82
CA LYS A 388 -7.27 -42.39 -92.02
C LYS A 388 -8.36 -41.33 -91.91
N ALA A 389 -9.59 -41.63 -92.34
CA ALA A 389 -10.71 -40.68 -92.25
C ALA A 389 -11.17 -40.50 -90.80
N ALA A 390 -11.29 -41.60 -90.05
CA ALA A 390 -11.67 -41.59 -88.63
C ALA A 390 -10.66 -40.80 -87.77
N LEU A 391 -9.35 -40.98 -88.01
CA LEU A 391 -8.29 -40.26 -87.28
C LEU A 391 -8.37 -38.74 -87.47
N ARG A 392 -8.73 -38.27 -88.66
CA ARG A 392 -8.82 -36.84 -89.01
C ARG A 392 -9.96 -36.14 -88.25
N GLN A 393 -11.12 -36.79 -88.18
CA GLN A 393 -12.30 -36.27 -87.50
C GLN A 393 -12.10 -36.21 -85.98
N ALA A 394 -11.39 -37.18 -85.41
CA ALA A 394 -11.05 -37.21 -83.99
C ALA A 394 -10.05 -36.11 -83.61
N THR A 395 -9.03 -35.82 -84.46
CA THR A 395 -8.07 -34.72 -84.23
C THR A 395 -8.70 -33.31 -84.30
N GLU A 396 -9.70 -33.11 -85.15
CA GLU A 396 -10.39 -31.81 -85.27
C GLU A 396 -11.28 -31.52 -84.04
N THR A 397 -11.89 -32.56 -83.49
CA THR A 397 -12.68 -32.48 -82.25
C THR A 397 -11.82 -32.10 -81.04
N LEU A 398 -10.58 -32.60 -80.98
CA LEU A 398 -9.60 -32.26 -79.94
C LEU A 398 -9.12 -30.81 -80.01
N ALA A 399 -8.90 -30.28 -81.22
CA ALA A 399 -8.46 -28.90 -81.42
C ALA A 399 -9.52 -27.88 -80.95
N ASN A 400 -10.81 -28.12 -81.24
CA ASN A 400 -11.91 -27.25 -80.82
C ASN A 400 -12.11 -27.27 -79.28
N ALA A 401 -11.97 -28.43 -78.65
CA ALA A 401 -12.08 -28.56 -77.20
C ALA A 401 -10.97 -27.79 -76.46
N ASN A 402 -9.71 -27.90 -76.93
CA ASN A 402 -8.58 -27.16 -76.35
C ASN A 402 -8.70 -25.63 -76.51
N THR A 403 -9.33 -25.15 -77.58
CA THR A 403 -9.53 -23.71 -77.79
C THR A 403 -10.50 -23.13 -76.76
N ARG A 404 -11.62 -23.81 -76.49
CA ARG A 404 -12.58 -23.41 -75.45
C ARG A 404 -11.99 -23.48 -74.04
N LEU A 405 -11.18 -24.50 -73.76
CA LEU A 405 -10.47 -24.60 -72.49
C LEU A 405 -9.54 -23.41 -72.25
N GLY A 406 -8.82 -22.97 -73.30
CA GLY A 406 -7.94 -21.79 -73.23
C GLY A 406 -8.70 -20.48 -72.96
N GLU A 407 -9.87 -20.29 -73.56
CA GLU A 407 -10.72 -19.09 -73.32
C GLU A 407 -11.23 -19.05 -71.87
N VAL A 408 -11.71 -20.17 -71.34
CA VAL A 408 -12.22 -20.25 -69.96
C VAL A 408 -11.07 -20.10 -68.95
N GLN A 409 -9.90 -20.69 -69.21
CA GLN A 409 -8.71 -20.51 -68.36
C GLN A 409 -8.20 -19.06 -68.35
N ALA A 410 -8.23 -18.36 -69.49
CA ALA A 410 -7.84 -16.95 -69.56
C ALA A 410 -8.80 -16.05 -68.76
N LEU A 411 -10.11 -16.33 -68.81
CA LEU A 411 -11.11 -15.59 -68.04
C LEU A 411 -10.94 -15.82 -66.52
N VAL A 412 -10.68 -17.07 -66.11
CA VAL A 412 -10.39 -17.40 -64.70
C VAL A 412 -9.12 -16.68 -64.23
N ALA A 413 -8.05 -16.67 -65.02
CA ALA A 413 -6.82 -15.96 -64.67
C ALA A 413 -7.02 -14.43 -64.52
N GLU A 414 -7.83 -13.81 -65.38
CA GLU A 414 -8.16 -12.38 -65.28
C GLU A 414 -8.99 -12.08 -64.01
N LEU A 415 -9.99 -12.92 -63.72
CA LEU A 415 -10.83 -12.79 -62.53
C LEU A 415 -10.05 -13.06 -61.24
N GLU A 416 -9.14 -14.04 -61.22
CA GLU A 416 -8.22 -14.29 -60.11
C GLU A 416 -7.26 -13.12 -59.87
N GLN A 417 -6.78 -12.47 -60.93
CA GLN A 417 -5.93 -11.27 -60.79
C GLN A 417 -6.69 -10.06 -60.23
N LYS A 418 -7.96 -9.87 -60.65
CA LYS A 418 -8.84 -8.83 -60.09
C LYS A 418 -9.20 -9.14 -58.64
N LEU A 419 -9.52 -10.40 -58.32
CA LEU A 419 -9.79 -10.84 -56.96
C LEU A 419 -8.56 -10.66 -56.06
N GLY A 420 -7.35 -10.97 -56.56
CA GLY A 420 -6.11 -10.78 -55.81
C GLY A 420 -5.83 -9.31 -55.46
N LYS A 421 -6.14 -8.37 -56.38
CA LYS A 421 -6.06 -6.93 -56.09
C LYS A 421 -7.10 -6.49 -55.06
N LEU A 422 -8.36 -6.90 -55.24
CA LEU A 422 -9.44 -6.59 -54.29
C LEU A 422 -9.18 -7.19 -52.90
N MET A 423 -8.63 -8.41 -52.81
CA MET A 423 -8.23 -9.03 -51.55
C MET A 423 -7.10 -8.26 -50.88
N ALA A 424 -6.08 -7.80 -51.63
CA ALA A 424 -5.01 -6.98 -51.06
C ALA A 424 -5.50 -5.61 -50.56
N GLU A 425 -6.45 -4.99 -51.27
CA GLU A 425 -7.09 -3.74 -50.84
C GLU A 425 -7.99 -3.95 -49.61
N PHE A 426 -8.73 -5.07 -49.56
CA PHE A 426 -9.54 -5.46 -48.40
C PHE A 426 -8.67 -5.77 -47.16
N ASP A 427 -7.60 -6.54 -47.32
CA ASP A 427 -6.67 -6.86 -46.24
C ASP A 427 -6.01 -5.59 -45.69
N LYS A 428 -5.68 -4.63 -46.56
CA LYS A 428 -5.18 -3.31 -46.16
C LYS A 428 -6.23 -2.50 -45.39
N ALA A 429 -7.48 -2.46 -45.88
CA ALA A 429 -8.58 -1.77 -45.20
C ALA A 429 -8.92 -2.40 -43.83
N MET A 430 -8.87 -3.73 -43.73
CA MET A 430 -9.03 -4.46 -42.47
C MET A 430 -7.87 -4.21 -41.50
N ALA A 431 -6.63 -4.20 -41.98
CA ALA A 431 -5.47 -3.83 -41.16
C ALA A 431 -5.59 -2.39 -40.63
N ASP A 432 -5.99 -1.45 -41.48
CA ASP A 432 -6.21 -0.05 -41.11
C ASP A 432 -7.38 0.13 -40.11
N LYS A 433 -8.44 -0.67 -40.23
CA LYS A 433 -9.54 -0.75 -39.26
C LYS A 433 -9.06 -1.31 -37.93
N ASP A 434 -8.31 -2.41 -37.94
CA ASP A 434 -7.78 -3.06 -36.75
C ASP A 434 -6.79 -2.17 -35.98
N VAL A 435 -5.97 -1.39 -36.69
CA VAL A 435 -5.08 -0.40 -36.06
C VAL A 435 -5.90 0.65 -35.31
N VAL A 436 -6.90 1.26 -35.96
CA VAL A 436 -7.72 2.31 -35.33
C VAL A 436 -8.59 1.72 -34.21
N MET A 437 -9.12 0.50 -34.36
CA MET A 437 -9.85 -0.19 -33.28
C MET A 437 -8.96 -0.49 -32.08
N LYS A 438 -7.71 -0.94 -32.29
CA LYS A 438 -6.76 -1.18 -31.20
C LYS A 438 -6.38 0.12 -30.50
N GLU A 439 -6.21 1.22 -31.24
CA GLU A 439 -5.94 2.54 -30.67
C GLU A 439 -7.14 3.08 -29.89
N ALA A 440 -8.36 2.93 -30.41
CA ALA A 440 -9.58 3.31 -29.71
C ALA A 440 -9.79 2.48 -28.44
N ALA A 441 -9.55 1.16 -28.49
CA ALA A 441 -9.62 0.28 -27.31
C ALA A 441 -8.58 0.65 -26.24
N LYS A 442 -7.35 1.00 -26.65
CA LYS A 442 -6.33 1.51 -25.72
C LYS A 442 -6.75 2.85 -25.10
N CYS A 443 -7.30 3.77 -25.90
CA CYS A 443 -7.82 5.05 -25.43
C CYS A 443 -8.97 4.87 -24.43
N GLN A 444 -9.91 3.97 -24.74
CA GLN A 444 -11.03 3.61 -23.86
C GLN A 444 -10.52 3.03 -22.53
N PHE A 445 -9.55 2.12 -22.58
CA PHE A 445 -8.97 1.53 -21.37
C PHE A 445 -8.28 2.58 -20.50
N LYS A 446 -7.46 3.47 -21.10
CA LYS A 446 -6.83 4.59 -20.39
C LYS A 446 -7.88 5.51 -19.76
N LEU A 447 -8.95 5.81 -20.48
CA LEU A 447 -10.05 6.65 -20.01
C LEU A 447 -10.82 6.02 -18.85
N ASP A 448 -11.11 4.72 -18.91
CA ASP A 448 -11.76 3.97 -17.82
C ASP A 448 -10.90 3.99 -16.55
N MET A 449 -9.59 3.77 -16.69
CA MET A 449 -8.63 3.85 -15.58
C MET A 449 -8.57 5.26 -14.99
N ALA A 450 -8.53 6.27 -15.85
CA ALA A 450 -8.45 7.67 -15.46
C ALA A 450 -9.74 8.14 -14.75
N GLN A 451 -10.92 7.75 -15.24
CA GLN A 451 -12.21 8.05 -14.61
C GLN A 451 -12.36 7.35 -13.25
N ARG A 452 -11.93 6.09 -13.12
CA ARG A 452 -11.89 5.38 -11.82
C ARG A 452 -11.00 6.11 -10.83
N LEU A 453 -9.80 6.51 -11.25
CA LEU A 453 -8.85 7.23 -10.41
C LEU A 453 -9.40 8.59 -9.95
N VAL A 454 -9.98 9.39 -10.85
CA VAL A 454 -10.59 10.70 -10.51
C VAL A 454 -11.82 10.53 -9.61
N SER A 455 -12.69 9.55 -9.89
CA SER A 455 -13.84 9.26 -9.02
C SER A 455 -13.40 8.83 -7.63
N ALA A 456 -12.37 7.99 -7.52
CA ALA A 456 -11.78 7.60 -6.25
C ALA A 456 -11.17 8.81 -5.52
N LEU A 457 -10.39 9.67 -6.16
CA LEU A 457 -9.61 10.67 -5.41
C LEU A 457 -10.26 12.05 -5.31
N SER A 458 -11.29 12.38 -6.09
CA SER A 458 -11.90 13.71 -6.15
C SER A 458 -12.42 14.23 -4.80
N ALA A 459 -13.12 13.39 -4.03
CA ALA A 459 -13.62 13.75 -2.70
C ALA A 459 -12.48 14.07 -1.71
N ASN A 460 -11.38 13.30 -1.79
CA ASN A 460 -10.18 13.56 -0.98
C ASN A 460 -9.43 14.79 -1.47
N GLY A 461 -9.47 15.12 -2.77
CA GLY A 461 -8.88 16.34 -3.33
C GLY A 461 -9.41 17.61 -2.65
N VAL A 462 -10.72 17.71 -2.43
CA VAL A 462 -11.31 18.87 -1.70
C VAL A 462 -10.79 18.94 -0.26
N ILE A 463 -10.67 17.80 0.41
CA ILE A 463 -10.14 17.72 1.78
C ILE A 463 -8.66 18.09 1.81
N TRP A 464 -7.87 17.64 0.84
CA TRP A 464 -6.46 17.98 0.72
C TRP A 464 -6.26 19.47 0.47
N GLU A 465 -7.11 20.08 -0.37
CA GLU A 465 -7.07 21.53 -0.61
C GLU A 465 -7.35 22.32 0.68
N GLN A 466 -8.38 21.93 1.44
CA GLN A 466 -8.65 22.50 2.76
C GLN A 466 -7.50 22.25 3.74
N THR A 467 -6.91 21.05 3.72
CA THR A 467 -5.80 20.68 4.62
C THR A 467 -4.53 21.47 4.27
N VAL A 468 -4.26 21.73 2.99
CA VAL A 468 -3.15 22.58 2.54
C VAL A 468 -3.36 24.03 2.97
N ALA A 469 -4.58 24.54 2.85
CA ALA A 469 -4.93 25.87 3.33
C ALA A 469 -4.77 25.98 4.86
N ASN A 470 -5.26 24.98 5.61
CA ASN A 470 -5.13 24.91 7.06
C ASN A 470 -3.67 24.79 7.51
N ALA A 471 -2.88 23.91 6.88
CA ALA A 471 -1.44 23.78 7.15
C ALA A 471 -0.69 25.08 6.84
N GLY A 472 -1.08 25.79 5.78
CA GLY A 472 -0.55 27.11 5.46
C GLY A 472 -0.85 28.16 6.54
N ALA A 473 -2.07 28.14 7.10
CA ALA A 473 -2.43 29.01 8.22
C ALA A 473 -1.71 28.59 9.52
N GLU A 474 -1.60 27.29 9.79
CA GLU A 474 -0.94 26.73 10.97
C GLU A 474 0.55 27.09 11.02
N LEU A 475 1.25 27.05 9.88
CA LEU A 475 2.66 27.47 9.78
C LEU A 475 2.90 28.91 10.31
N VAL A 476 1.91 29.80 10.24
CA VAL A 476 2.02 31.18 10.77
C VAL A 476 1.95 31.19 12.30
N TYR A 477 1.18 30.29 12.91
CA TYR A 477 0.94 30.24 14.36
C TYR A 477 1.96 29.38 15.11
N ILE A 478 2.58 28.40 14.42
CA ILE A 478 3.55 27.44 14.99
C ILE A 478 4.64 28.11 15.85
N PRO A 479 5.27 29.24 15.46
CA PRO A 479 6.28 29.87 16.29
C PRO A 479 5.76 30.32 17.66
N GLY A 480 4.51 30.79 17.75
CA GLY A 480 3.88 31.20 19.00
C GLY A 480 3.37 30.01 19.81
N ASP A 481 2.62 29.11 19.19
CA ASP A 481 2.03 27.94 19.85
C ASP A 481 3.11 26.99 20.40
N SER A 482 4.18 26.78 19.63
CA SER A 482 5.34 25.99 20.07
C SER A 482 6.07 26.64 21.25
N LEU A 483 6.07 27.96 21.36
CA LEU A 483 6.72 28.67 22.46
C LEU A 483 5.96 28.45 23.77
N VAL A 484 4.63 28.53 23.73
CA VAL A 484 3.79 28.21 24.89
C VAL A 484 3.96 26.73 25.27
N ALA A 485 3.95 25.83 24.29
CA ALA A 485 4.14 24.40 24.50
C ALA A 485 5.50 24.05 25.12
N CYS A 486 6.59 24.64 24.62
CA CYS A 486 7.93 24.41 25.17
C CYS A 486 8.06 25.01 26.59
N SER A 487 7.47 26.17 26.83
CA SER A 487 7.45 26.81 28.17
C SER A 487 6.67 25.96 29.17
N PHE A 488 5.55 25.40 28.73
CA PHE A 488 4.76 24.45 29.50
C PHE A 488 5.59 23.21 29.87
N ALA A 489 6.25 22.58 28.89
CA ALA A 489 7.07 21.39 29.14
C ALA A 489 8.28 21.65 30.06
N CYS A 490 8.89 22.84 29.99
CA CYS A 490 10.09 23.15 30.76
C CYS A 490 9.84 23.62 32.20
N TYR A 491 8.77 24.40 32.43
CA TYR A 491 8.52 25.04 33.73
C TYR A 491 7.30 24.49 34.47
N VAL A 492 6.26 24.07 33.75
CA VAL A 492 4.93 23.90 34.34
C VAL A 492 4.69 22.49 34.90
N GLY A 493 5.51 21.50 34.51
CA GLY A 493 5.33 20.10 34.90
C GLY A 493 5.26 19.83 36.41
N VAL A 494 5.91 20.63 37.24
CA VAL A 494 5.92 20.48 38.72
C VAL A 494 4.62 20.97 39.38
N PHE A 495 3.86 21.82 38.72
CA PHE A 495 2.69 22.46 39.30
C PHE A 495 1.43 21.58 39.22
N THR A 496 0.49 21.83 40.15
CA THR A 496 -0.88 21.28 40.11
C THR A 496 -1.74 22.04 39.10
N ARG A 497 -2.83 21.42 38.63
CA ARG A 497 -3.68 21.89 37.52
C ARG A 497 -4.00 23.39 37.56
N THR A 498 -4.46 23.90 38.70
CA THR A 498 -4.85 25.31 38.88
C THR A 498 -3.72 26.28 38.54
N TYR A 499 -2.49 25.94 38.95
CA TYR A 499 -1.31 26.78 38.67
C TYR A 499 -0.81 26.57 37.24
N ARG A 500 -1.01 25.39 36.65
CA ARG A 500 -0.73 25.16 35.22
C ARG A 500 -1.58 26.05 34.33
N GLU A 501 -2.90 26.04 34.54
CA GLU A 501 -3.87 26.85 33.79
C GLU A 501 -3.56 28.34 33.96
N LYS A 502 -3.21 28.78 35.18
CA LYS A 502 -2.78 30.15 35.45
C LYS A 502 -1.51 30.54 34.66
N CYS A 503 -0.46 29.73 34.70
CA CYS A 503 0.79 30.00 33.96
C CYS A 503 0.52 30.10 32.45
N VAL A 504 -0.19 29.11 31.90
CA VAL A 504 -0.50 29.04 30.47
C VAL A 504 -1.35 30.24 30.04
N GLY A 505 -2.35 30.62 30.85
CA GLY A 505 -3.16 31.82 30.60
C GLY A 505 -2.32 33.11 30.57
N GLN A 506 -1.40 33.28 31.53
CA GLN A 506 -0.49 34.42 31.56
C GLN A 506 0.46 34.45 30.35
N PHE A 507 0.95 33.28 29.93
CA PHE A 507 1.81 33.18 28.74
C PHE A 507 1.08 33.60 27.46
N MET A 508 -0.15 33.10 27.28
CA MET A 508 -0.98 33.44 26.12
C MET A 508 -1.35 34.93 26.11
N GLU A 509 -1.75 35.49 27.26
CA GLU A 509 -2.10 36.91 27.37
C GLU A 509 -0.93 37.82 26.99
N PHE A 510 0.29 37.48 27.41
CA PHE A 510 1.48 38.25 27.05
C PHE A 510 1.78 38.22 25.55
N LEU A 511 1.73 37.03 24.94
CA LEU A 511 2.01 36.86 23.51
C LEU A 511 0.98 37.58 22.65
N GLN A 512 -0.31 37.55 23.04
CA GLN A 512 -1.37 38.31 22.38
C GLN A 512 -1.13 39.82 22.47
N LYS A 513 -0.73 40.34 23.65
CA LYS A 513 -0.38 41.76 23.83
C LYS A 513 0.82 42.19 22.97
N LYS A 514 1.75 41.28 22.69
CA LYS A 514 2.92 41.52 21.83
C LYS A 514 2.65 41.24 20.35
N HIS A 515 1.40 40.97 19.96
CA HIS A 515 0.99 40.66 18.59
C HIS A 515 1.74 39.48 17.96
N VAL A 516 2.13 38.49 18.77
CA VAL A 516 2.67 37.22 18.27
C VAL A 516 1.48 36.36 17.78
N PRO A 517 1.49 35.85 16.54
CA PRO A 517 0.44 34.99 16.02
C PRO A 517 0.30 33.73 16.88
N LEU A 518 -0.93 33.43 17.31
CA LEU A 518 -1.31 32.22 18.02
C LEU A 518 -2.53 31.63 17.31
N GLY A 519 -2.72 30.32 17.44
CA GLY A 519 -3.90 29.65 16.92
C GLY A 519 -5.20 30.19 17.54
N PRO A 520 -6.37 29.91 16.94
CA PRO A 520 -7.67 30.36 17.46
C PRO A 520 -7.98 29.79 18.86
N LYS A 521 -7.44 28.61 19.18
CA LYS A 521 -7.48 27.99 20.49
C LYS A 521 -6.13 27.33 20.77
N PRO A 522 -5.12 28.09 21.23
CA PRO A 522 -3.79 27.55 21.45
C PRO A 522 -3.86 26.58 22.63
N ASP A 523 -3.47 25.32 22.42
CA ASP A 523 -3.40 24.31 23.47
C ASP A 523 -1.98 23.69 23.47
N PRO A 524 -1.21 23.83 24.56
CA PRO A 524 0.10 23.20 24.68
C PRO A 524 0.07 21.69 24.42
N LEU A 525 -1.01 21.01 24.81
CA LEU A 525 -1.12 19.56 24.65
C LEU A 525 -1.20 19.15 23.18
N ALA A 526 -1.95 19.90 22.36
CA ALA A 526 -2.13 19.61 20.94
C ALA A 526 -0.83 19.76 20.12
N ILE A 527 0.09 20.63 20.57
CA ILE A 527 1.41 20.79 19.93
C ILE A 527 2.36 19.67 20.35
N LEU A 528 2.35 19.31 21.63
CA LEU A 528 3.28 18.33 22.21
C LEU A 528 2.91 16.88 21.90
N ALA A 529 1.64 16.59 21.67
CA ALA A 529 1.14 15.23 21.49
C ALA A 529 0.04 15.16 20.44
N THR A 530 0.05 14.09 19.66
CA THR A 530 -1.03 13.76 18.74
C THR A 530 -2.12 12.93 19.42
N ASP A 531 -3.34 12.96 18.87
CA ASP A 531 -4.43 12.12 19.38
C ASP A 531 -4.11 10.62 19.34
N ALA A 532 -3.30 10.18 18.37
CA ALA A 532 -2.82 8.81 18.27
C ALA A 532 -1.85 8.45 19.41
N GLU A 533 -0.95 9.35 19.80
CA GLU A 533 -0.05 9.15 20.94
C GLU A 533 -0.82 9.11 22.27
N MET A 534 -1.78 10.02 22.46
CA MET A 534 -2.63 10.02 23.67
C MET A 534 -3.45 8.73 23.78
N ALA A 535 -4.01 8.26 22.66
CA ALA A 535 -4.68 6.96 22.56
C ALA A 535 -3.74 5.79 22.93
N ALA A 536 -2.51 5.80 22.41
CA ALA A 536 -1.52 4.77 22.74
C ALA A 536 -1.16 4.78 24.23
N TRP A 537 -1.05 5.96 24.86
CA TRP A 537 -0.78 6.06 26.29
C TRP A 537 -1.93 5.53 27.14
N ALA A 538 -3.18 5.78 26.74
CA ALA A 538 -4.35 5.20 27.39
C ALA A 538 -4.31 3.65 27.35
N GLY A 539 -3.96 3.07 26.19
CA GLY A 539 -3.75 1.62 26.06
C GLY A 539 -2.59 1.08 26.92
N GLN A 540 -1.61 1.93 27.24
CA GLN A 540 -0.47 1.58 28.11
C GLN A 540 -0.78 1.78 29.61
N GLY A 541 -2.00 2.16 29.97
CA GLY A 541 -2.43 2.34 31.37
C GLY A 541 -2.24 3.75 31.94
N LEU A 542 -1.98 4.75 31.10
CA LEU A 542 -2.07 6.16 31.52
C LEU A 542 -3.55 6.58 31.58
N PRO A 543 -4.02 7.19 32.66
CA PRO A 543 -5.39 7.72 32.70
C PRO A 543 -5.62 8.78 31.60
N ALA A 544 -6.82 8.79 31.02
CA ALA A 544 -7.18 9.71 29.94
C ALA A 544 -7.50 11.14 30.41
N ASP A 545 -7.26 11.46 31.69
CA ASP A 545 -7.47 12.81 32.19
C ASP A 545 -6.43 13.80 31.65
N ARG A 546 -6.83 15.07 31.56
CA ARG A 546 -5.99 16.11 30.96
C ARG A 546 -4.61 16.23 31.60
N VAL A 547 -4.50 16.13 32.93
CA VAL A 547 -3.21 16.30 33.63
C VAL A 547 -2.29 15.12 33.38
N SER A 548 -2.83 13.90 33.33
CA SER A 548 -2.07 12.70 32.94
C SER A 548 -1.58 12.77 31.50
N CYS A 549 -2.43 13.16 30.54
CA CYS A 549 -2.00 13.38 29.15
C CYS A 549 -0.93 14.47 29.03
N GLU A 550 -1.09 15.59 29.74
CA GLU A 550 -0.06 16.63 29.83
C GLU A 550 1.26 16.07 30.39
N ASN A 551 1.21 15.30 31.47
CA ASN A 551 2.41 14.67 32.04
C ASN A 551 3.09 13.73 31.04
N GLY A 552 2.30 12.96 30.29
CA GLY A 552 2.80 12.07 29.25
C GLY A 552 3.47 12.82 28.10
N ALA A 553 2.88 13.94 27.69
CA ALA A 553 3.42 14.84 26.68
C ALA A 553 4.74 15.49 27.13
N ILE A 554 4.82 15.97 28.37
CA ILE A 554 6.06 16.53 28.95
C ILE A 554 7.15 15.47 28.99
N MET A 555 6.83 14.26 29.46
CA MET A 555 7.83 13.20 29.61
C MET A 555 8.39 12.72 28.25
N THR A 556 7.57 12.72 27.20
CA THR A 556 7.97 12.30 25.85
C THR A 556 8.83 13.35 25.15
N ASN A 557 8.54 14.64 25.36
CA ASN A 557 9.21 15.74 24.68
C ASN A 557 10.40 16.33 25.47
N SER A 558 10.51 16.08 26.77
CA SER A 558 11.61 16.58 27.60
C SER A 558 12.95 16.00 27.15
N GLN A 559 13.95 16.85 26.88
CA GLN A 559 15.29 16.34 26.59
C GLN A 559 16.01 15.92 27.89
N ARG A 560 15.79 16.63 28.99
CA ARG A 560 16.26 16.23 30.33
C ARG A 560 15.55 14.97 30.81
N TRP A 561 16.26 14.19 31.61
CA TRP A 561 15.66 13.04 32.28
C TRP A 561 14.55 13.51 33.22
N CYS A 562 13.45 12.76 33.23
CA CYS A 562 12.28 13.10 34.00
C CYS A 562 12.33 12.46 35.39
N LEU A 563 12.08 13.27 36.41
CA LEU A 563 11.89 12.85 37.80
C LEU A 563 10.40 13.01 38.12
N ILE A 564 9.69 11.88 38.23
CA ILE A 564 8.26 11.88 38.49
C ILE A 564 7.98 11.80 40.00
N ILE A 565 7.13 12.71 40.49
CA ILE A 565 6.57 12.68 41.84
C ILE A 565 5.26 11.89 41.75
N ASP A 566 5.33 10.60 42.09
CA ASP A 566 4.23 9.65 41.89
C ASP A 566 3.98 8.87 43.20
N PRO A 567 3.25 9.47 44.16
CA PRO A 567 2.97 8.83 45.44
C PRO A 567 1.95 7.69 45.31
N GLN A 568 1.08 7.70 44.29
CA GLN A 568 0.06 6.67 44.05
C GLN A 568 0.51 5.54 43.10
N LEU A 569 1.71 5.63 42.54
CA LEU A 569 2.29 4.61 41.65
C LEU A 569 1.54 4.42 40.34
N GLN A 570 0.87 5.45 39.81
CA GLN A 570 0.18 5.37 38.52
C GLN A 570 1.15 5.58 37.35
N GLY A 571 2.00 6.59 37.46
CA GLY A 571 2.99 6.93 36.41
C GLY A 571 4.00 5.81 36.18
N ILE A 572 4.40 5.10 37.25
CA ILE A 572 5.33 3.98 37.13
C ILE A 572 4.76 2.79 36.34
N ILE A 573 3.47 2.47 36.49
CA ILE A 573 2.81 1.39 35.74
C ILE A 573 2.84 1.72 34.26
N TRP A 574 2.47 2.96 33.91
CA TRP A 574 2.53 3.44 32.54
C TRP A 574 3.94 3.39 31.94
N ILE A 575 4.98 3.86 32.66
CA ILE A 575 6.37 3.81 32.18
C ILE A 575 6.82 2.37 31.92
N LYS A 576 6.47 1.43 32.80
CA LYS A 576 6.80 0.01 32.63
C LYS A 576 6.18 -0.58 31.36
N ASN A 577 4.91 -0.26 31.10
CA ASN A 577 4.21 -0.74 29.90
C ASN A 577 4.72 -0.07 28.62
N LYS A 578 4.94 1.25 28.66
CA LYS A 578 5.45 2.04 27.51
C LYS A 578 6.84 1.58 27.07
N GLU A 579 7.74 1.33 28.02
CA GLU A 579 9.13 0.97 27.75
C GLU A 579 9.38 -0.56 27.78
N ALA A 580 8.32 -1.37 27.82
CA ALA A 580 8.43 -2.82 27.83
C ALA A 580 9.18 -3.34 26.58
N SER A 581 8.87 -2.79 25.41
CA SER A 581 9.55 -3.10 24.14
C SER A 581 11.02 -2.68 24.11
N ASN A 582 11.41 -1.68 24.92
CA ASN A 582 12.78 -1.16 25.02
C ASN A 582 13.63 -1.87 26.10
N ASN A 583 13.18 -3.02 26.62
CA ASN A 583 13.86 -3.81 27.66
C ASN A 583 14.19 -2.99 28.92
N LEU A 584 13.18 -2.31 29.48
CA LEU A 584 13.32 -1.49 30.69
C LEU A 584 13.98 -2.25 31.86
N GLN A 585 15.06 -1.70 32.38
CA GLN A 585 15.74 -2.22 33.57
C GLN A 585 15.33 -1.41 34.81
N VAL A 586 14.75 -2.08 35.81
CA VAL A 586 14.30 -1.45 37.04
C VAL A 586 15.38 -1.61 38.12
N THR A 587 15.76 -0.50 38.77
CA THR A 587 16.75 -0.50 39.85
C THR A 587 16.35 0.48 40.96
N ARG A 588 17.08 0.46 42.08
CA ARG A 588 16.88 1.33 43.23
C ARG A 588 18.20 1.89 43.71
N MET A 589 18.15 3.09 44.28
CA MET A 589 19.32 3.72 44.88
C MET A 589 19.89 2.84 46.01
N GLY A 590 21.21 2.59 45.98
CA GLY A 590 21.92 1.76 46.96
C GLY A 590 21.90 0.24 46.68
N HIS A 591 21.25 -0.22 45.60
CA HIS A 591 21.30 -1.63 45.22
C HIS A 591 22.69 -2.02 44.68
N SER A 592 23.24 -3.17 45.11
CA SER A 592 24.62 -3.58 44.79
C SER A 592 24.89 -3.70 43.28
N LYS A 593 23.88 -4.13 42.51
CA LYS A 593 23.98 -4.29 41.04
C LYS A 593 23.69 -3.01 40.25
N MET A 594 23.31 -1.90 40.89
CA MET A 594 22.87 -0.66 40.21
C MET A 594 23.91 -0.16 39.20
N MET A 595 25.19 -0.11 39.58
CA MET A 595 26.26 0.34 38.66
C MET A 595 26.35 -0.54 37.42
N ASN A 596 26.36 -1.86 37.59
CA ASN A 596 26.42 -2.80 36.46
C ASN A 596 25.19 -2.68 35.55
N THR A 597 24.00 -2.44 36.13
CA THR A 597 22.78 -2.18 35.35
C THR A 597 22.92 -0.92 34.51
N PHE A 598 23.39 0.18 35.07
CA PHE A 598 23.65 1.42 34.30
C PHE A 598 24.74 1.22 33.26
N GLU A 599 25.84 0.53 33.58
CA GLU A 599 26.91 0.26 32.62
C GLU A 599 26.39 -0.50 31.39
N THR A 600 25.67 -1.59 31.63
CA THR A 600 25.13 -2.45 30.56
C THR A 600 24.05 -1.72 29.76
N SER A 601 23.15 -1.01 30.44
CA SER A 601 22.05 -0.32 29.78
C SER A 601 22.51 0.88 28.95
N ILE A 602 23.50 1.65 29.41
CA ILE A 602 24.05 2.79 28.66
C ILE A 602 24.73 2.33 27.37
N ASP A 603 25.48 1.24 27.41
CA ASP A 603 26.18 0.67 26.25
C ASP A 603 25.18 0.04 25.24
N GLN A 604 24.23 -0.76 25.74
CA GLN A 604 23.23 -1.45 24.92
C GLN A 604 22.05 -0.55 24.48
N GLY A 605 21.90 0.63 25.08
CA GLY A 605 20.78 1.54 24.80
C GLY A 605 19.44 1.12 25.42
N LYS A 606 19.45 0.35 26.51
CA LYS A 606 18.24 -0.07 27.25
C LYS A 606 17.74 1.03 28.18
N SER A 607 16.44 1.18 28.34
CA SER A 607 15.86 2.14 29.29
C SER A 607 16.13 1.73 30.75
N VAL A 608 16.34 2.69 31.65
CA VAL A 608 16.51 2.44 33.10
C VAL A 608 15.51 3.25 33.91
N LEU A 609 14.82 2.60 34.84
CA LEU A 609 13.95 3.23 35.83
C LEU A 609 14.55 3.09 37.23
N VAL A 610 14.76 4.22 37.91
CA VAL A 610 15.14 4.25 39.33
C VAL A 610 13.89 4.48 40.18
N GLU A 611 13.48 3.44 40.92
CA GLU A 611 12.33 3.52 41.82
C GLU A 611 12.68 4.10 43.19
N ASN A 612 11.68 4.75 43.81
CA ASN A 612 11.73 5.19 45.20
C ASN A 612 12.95 6.06 45.54
N MET A 613 13.22 7.04 44.69
CA MET A 613 14.25 8.05 44.91
C MET A 613 13.93 8.87 46.16
N ALA A 614 14.92 8.99 47.06
CA ALA A 614 14.90 9.95 48.15
C ALA A 614 15.19 11.37 47.62
N GLU A 615 15.35 12.33 48.53
CA GLU A 615 15.69 13.73 48.19
C GLU A 615 17.15 13.89 47.73
N ASN A 616 18.04 12.98 48.15
CA ASN A 616 19.46 13.00 47.80
C ASN A 616 19.76 12.00 46.67
N ILE A 617 20.48 12.47 45.65
CA ILE A 617 21.01 11.64 44.55
C ILE A 617 22.48 11.32 44.83
N ASP A 618 22.86 10.06 44.62
CA ASP A 618 24.27 9.65 44.72
C ASP A 618 25.13 10.39 43.69
N ALA A 619 26.23 10.99 44.15
CA ALA A 619 27.16 11.73 43.32
C ALA A 619 27.72 10.90 42.15
N VAL A 620 27.78 9.57 42.28
CA VAL A 620 28.26 8.70 41.20
C VAL A 620 27.32 8.69 39.99
N LEU A 621 26.02 8.92 40.19
CA LEU A 621 25.04 8.99 39.09
C LEU A 621 24.91 10.39 38.48
N MET A 622 25.44 11.43 39.13
CA MET A 622 25.36 12.81 38.63
C MET A 622 25.87 12.97 37.20
N PRO A 623 26.97 12.33 36.74
CA PRO A 623 27.38 12.39 35.33
C PRO A 623 26.30 11.90 34.36
N VAL A 624 25.56 10.84 34.70
CA VAL A 624 24.45 10.29 33.91
C VAL A 624 23.25 11.23 33.92
N VAL A 625 22.88 11.69 35.12
CA VAL A 625 21.73 12.57 35.35
C VAL A 625 21.92 13.89 34.61
N SER A 626 23.11 14.49 34.71
CA SER A 626 23.44 15.75 34.05
C SER A 626 23.80 15.63 32.56
N ARG A 627 23.92 14.39 32.05
CA ARG A 627 24.36 14.08 30.68
C ARG A 627 25.71 14.74 30.36
N ASN A 628 26.64 14.69 31.31
CA ASN A 628 28.01 15.19 31.16
C ASN A 628 28.78 14.29 30.17
N THR A 629 28.59 14.56 28.89
CA THR A 629 29.20 13.80 27.79
C THR A 629 30.48 14.46 27.31
N ILE A 630 31.48 13.63 27.03
CA ILE A 630 32.75 14.01 26.43
C ILE A 630 32.74 13.50 24.99
N LYS A 631 32.97 14.37 24.02
CA LYS A 631 33.07 13.98 22.62
C LYS A 631 34.45 13.36 22.38
N ARG A 632 34.51 12.05 22.11
CA ARG A 632 35.72 11.35 21.65
C ARG A 632 35.51 10.85 20.22
N GLY A 633 36.11 11.53 19.25
CA GLY A 633 35.85 11.29 17.83
C GLY A 633 34.39 11.62 17.48
N ASN A 634 33.68 10.66 16.86
CA ASN A 634 32.24 10.80 16.56
C ASN A 634 31.32 10.25 17.67
N LYS A 635 31.87 9.59 18.70
CA LYS A 635 31.09 9.00 19.80
C LYS A 635 31.01 9.95 20.99
N ARG A 636 29.85 9.97 21.65
CA ARG A 636 29.67 10.64 22.94
C ARG A 636 29.95 9.62 24.05
N VAL A 637 30.85 9.95 24.95
CA VAL A 637 31.29 9.07 26.04
C VAL A 637 30.91 9.71 27.37
N LEU A 638 30.45 8.90 28.31
CA LEU A 638 30.06 9.31 29.65
C LEU A 638 30.94 8.59 30.67
N LYS A 639 31.40 9.32 31.69
CA LYS A 639 32.22 8.74 32.77
C LYS A 639 31.32 8.36 33.94
N LEU A 640 31.21 7.06 34.22
CA LEU A 640 30.47 6.51 35.36
C LEU A 640 31.47 5.89 36.34
N GLY A 641 31.62 6.53 37.51
CA GLY A 641 32.70 6.18 38.44
C GLY A 641 34.07 6.33 37.78
N GLU A 642 34.81 5.24 37.66
CA GLU A 642 36.13 5.21 37.00
C GLU A 642 36.07 4.81 35.52
N LYS A 643 34.95 4.24 35.05
CA LYS A 643 34.83 3.73 33.68
C LYS A 643 34.28 4.78 32.71
N GLU A 644 34.80 4.76 31.49
CA GLU A 644 34.30 5.53 30.36
C GLU A 644 33.41 4.64 29.49
N ILE A 645 32.16 5.03 29.28
CA ILE A 645 31.13 4.22 28.61
C ILE A 645 30.58 5.03 27.42
N VAL A 646 30.39 4.39 26.28
CA VAL A 646 29.80 5.04 25.11
C VAL A 646 28.30 5.23 25.36
N LEU A 647 27.82 6.47 25.26
CA LEU A 647 26.40 6.77 25.39
C LEU A 647 25.67 6.39 24.10
N ASN A 648 24.81 5.38 24.18
CA ASN A 648 23.91 5.03 23.09
C ASN A 648 22.77 6.06 22.95
N PRO A 649 22.44 6.56 21.75
CA PRO A 649 21.36 7.53 21.54
C PRO A 649 19.96 7.06 22.00
N ASN A 650 19.72 5.74 21.98
CA ASN A 650 18.44 5.15 22.37
C ASN A 650 18.27 5.03 23.89
N PHE A 651 19.35 5.19 24.67
CA PHE A 651 19.26 5.13 26.12
C PHE A 651 18.31 6.21 26.68
N ARG A 652 17.46 5.80 27.62
CA ARG A 652 16.56 6.68 28.38
C ARG A 652 16.62 6.36 29.87
N MET A 653 16.56 7.40 30.69
CA MET A 653 16.55 7.29 32.15
C MET A 653 15.29 7.95 32.71
N PHE A 654 14.60 7.20 33.58
CA PHE A 654 13.43 7.64 34.33
C PHE A 654 13.72 7.53 35.82
N MET A 655 13.25 8.49 36.60
CA MET A 655 13.38 8.49 38.04
C MET A 655 12.02 8.70 38.68
N GLN A 656 11.71 7.95 39.73
CA GLN A 656 10.42 8.02 40.42
C GLN A 656 10.63 8.17 41.93
N THR A 657 9.79 8.99 42.56
CA THR A 657 9.70 9.08 44.02
C THR A 657 8.27 8.85 44.52
N LYS A 658 8.16 8.14 45.66
CA LYS A 658 6.89 7.91 46.37
C LYS A 658 6.55 9.05 47.34
N LEU A 659 7.48 9.96 47.58
CA LEU A 659 7.28 11.08 48.49
C LEU A 659 6.24 12.03 47.89
N SER A 660 5.19 12.35 48.64
CA SER A 660 4.12 13.24 48.14
C SER A 660 4.54 14.72 48.05
N ASN A 661 5.51 15.13 48.87
CA ASN A 661 6.05 16.49 48.86
C ASN A 661 7.57 16.46 49.14
N PRO A 662 8.39 15.98 48.19
CA PRO A 662 9.83 15.95 48.32
C PRO A 662 10.41 17.36 48.12
N HIS A 663 11.46 17.71 48.88
CA HIS A 663 12.24 18.92 48.62
C HIS A 663 13.48 18.60 47.79
N TYR A 664 13.39 18.80 46.47
CA TYR A 664 14.55 18.72 45.59
C TYR A 664 15.24 20.09 45.49
N PRO A 665 16.55 20.18 45.76
CA PRO A 665 17.27 21.43 45.67
C PRO A 665 17.43 21.90 44.21
N PRO A 666 17.70 23.20 43.96
CA PRO A 666 17.76 23.76 42.62
C PRO A 666 18.74 23.05 41.68
N GLU A 667 19.81 22.45 42.21
CA GLU A 667 20.80 21.69 41.44
C GLU A 667 20.15 20.47 40.77
N ILE A 668 19.26 19.76 41.46
CA ILE A 668 18.56 18.60 40.88
C ILE A 668 17.53 19.07 39.84
N GLN A 669 16.80 20.15 40.11
CA GLN A 669 15.80 20.69 39.17
C GLN A 669 16.42 21.36 37.94
N ALA A 670 17.70 21.75 38.01
CA ALA A 670 18.48 22.18 36.85
C ALA A 670 18.81 21.00 35.92
N GLU A 671 19.14 19.84 36.48
CA GLU A 671 19.56 18.65 35.73
C GLU A 671 18.39 17.81 35.20
N CYS A 672 17.30 17.73 35.97
CA CYS A 672 16.12 16.92 35.66
C CYS A 672 14.87 17.79 35.44
N THR A 673 13.95 17.32 34.61
CA THR A 673 12.58 17.87 34.57
C THR A 673 11.74 17.17 35.63
N ILE A 674 11.21 17.93 36.59
CA ILE A 674 10.33 17.38 37.64
C ILE A 674 8.89 17.44 37.15
N ILE A 675 8.19 16.31 37.21
CA ILE A 675 6.79 16.19 36.78
C ILE A 675 5.95 15.72 37.96
N ASN A 676 4.87 16.44 38.23
CA ASN A 676 3.93 16.06 39.27
C ASN A 676 2.89 15.07 38.72
N PHE A 677 3.02 13.80 39.14
CA PHE A 677 2.10 12.70 38.82
C PHE A 677 1.10 12.43 39.96
N THR A 678 0.93 13.35 40.91
CA THR A 678 -0.12 13.22 41.92
C THR A 678 -1.48 13.15 41.24
N VAL A 679 -2.27 12.13 41.60
CA VAL A 679 -3.63 11.95 41.09
C VAL A 679 -4.47 13.20 41.37
N THR A 680 -5.32 13.58 40.39
CA THR A 680 -6.25 14.70 40.52
C THR A 680 -7.63 14.21 40.94
N GLU A 681 -8.45 15.09 41.51
CA GLU A 681 -9.82 14.74 41.91
C GLU A 681 -10.67 14.26 40.74
N ALA A 682 -10.61 14.97 39.61
CA ALA A 682 -11.29 14.57 38.38
C ALA A 682 -10.75 13.24 37.82
N GLY A 683 -9.43 13.05 37.79
CA GLY A 683 -8.84 11.81 37.30
C GLY A 683 -9.22 10.60 38.16
N LEU A 684 -9.27 10.77 39.49
CA LEU A 684 -9.74 9.72 40.39
C LEU A 684 -11.25 9.48 40.28
N GLU A 685 -12.04 10.53 40.10
CA GLU A 685 -13.49 10.42 39.86
C GLU A 685 -13.78 9.54 38.65
N ASP A 686 -13.09 9.75 37.52
CA ASP A 686 -13.25 8.94 36.31
C ASP A 686 -12.76 7.49 36.51
N GLN A 687 -11.65 7.29 37.24
CA GLN A 687 -11.16 5.95 37.59
C GLN A 687 -12.16 5.18 38.47
N LEU A 688 -12.75 5.84 39.47
CA LEU A 688 -13.76 5.24 40.34
C LEU A 688 -15.09 5.03 39.61
N LEU A 689 -15.46 5.93 38.71
CA LEU A 689 -16.61 5.74 37.82
C LEU A 689 -16.45 4.46 36.98
N PHE A 690 -15.30 4.32 36.31
CA PHE A 690 -15.00 3.11 35.54
C PHE A 690 -15.03 1.85 36.41
N LEU A 691 -14.46 1.91 37.62
CA LEU A 691 -14.51 0.81 38.57
C LEU A 691 -15.95 0.44 38.97
N VAL A 692 -16.80 1.41 39.29
CA VAL A 692 -18.20 1.18 39.68
C VAL A 692 -18.98 0.59 38.50
N VAL A 693 -18.82 1.14 37.29
CA VAL A 693 -19.45 0.58 36.09
C VAL A 693 -18.96 -0.84 35.83
N ARG A 694 -17.66 -1.13 36.00
CA ARG A 694 -17.12 -2.49 35.85
C ARG A 694 -17.71 -3.49 36.83
N LEU A 695 -18.02 -3.07 38.06
CA LEU A 695 -18.61 -3.94 39.08
C LEU A 695 -20.13 -4.12 38.91
N GLU A 696 -20.85 -3.06 38.56
CA GLU A 696 -22.32 -3.07 38.41
C GLU A 696 -22.79 -3.54 37.01
N ARG A 697 -22.07 -3.16 35.95
CA ARG A 697 -22.37 -3.45 34.53
C ARG A 697 -21.10 -3.90 33.80
N PRO A 698 -20.62 -5.14 34.08
CA PRO A 698 -19.40 -5.66 33.46
C PRO A 698 -19.52 -5.76 31.94
N ASP A 699 -20.71 -5.97 31.40
CA ASP A 699 -20.99 -5.96 29.95
C ASP A 699 -20.67 -4.61 29.30
N LEU A 700 -21.11 -3.50 29.90
CA LEU A 700 -20.82 -2.16 29.39
C LEU A 700 -19.33 -1.83 29.54
N ALA A 701 -18.68 -2.28 30.61
CA ALA A 701 -17.25 -2.07 30.81
C ALA A 701 -16.38 -2.87 29.83
N LYS A 702 -16.71 -4.16 29.58
CA LYS A 702 -16.06 -5.00 28.56
C LYS A 702 -16.23 -4.34 27.17
N ARG A 703 -17.46 -4.03 26.76
CA ARG A 703 -17.76 -3.33 25.48
C ARG A 703 -17.06 -1.99 25.36
N LYS A 704 -17.01 -1.18 26.42
CA LYS A 704 -16.29 0.12 26.41
C LYS A 704 -14.80 -0.08 26.17
N THR A 705 -14.19 -1.08 26.81
CA THR A 705 -12.76 -1.36 26.69
C THR A 705 -12.42 -1.84 25.28
N GLU A 706 -13.20 -2.78 24.73
CA GLU A 706 -13.09 -3.25 23.35
C GLU A 706 -13.27 -2.11 22.34
N LEU A 707 -14.25 -1.23 22.56
CA LEU A 707 -14.53 -0.12 21.68
C LEU A 707 -13.42 0.94 21.69
N ILE A 708 -12.82 1.21 22.86
CA ILE A 708 -11.64 2.09 22.96
C ILE A 708 -10.45 1.50 22.20
N GLN A 709 -10.21 0.18 22.35
CA GLN A 709 -9.15 -0.49 21.62
C GLN A 709 -9.38 -0.43 20.10
N GLN A 710 -10.59 -0.76 19.64
CA GLN A 710 -10.97 -0.67 18.23
C GLN A 710 -10.85 0.75 17.69
N GLN A 711 -11.30 1.77 18.42
CA GLN A 711 -11.14 3.17 18.01
C GLN A 711 -9.67 3.57 17.87
N ASN A 712 -8.81 3.13 18.79
CA ASN A 712 -7.38 3.40 18.73
C ASN A 712 -6.76 2.73 17.49
N GLU A 713 -7.08 1.47 17.23
CA GLU A 713 -6.66 0.76 16.03
C GLU A 713 -7.16 1.43 14.75
N PHE A 714 -8.42 1.89 14.71
CA PHE A 714 -8.97 2.62 13.57
C PHE A 714 -8.25 3.94 13.31
N LYS A 715 -7.94 4.72 14.36
CA LYS A 715 -7.19 5.98 14.22
C LYS A 715 -5.78 5.73 13.66
N VAL A 716 -5.09 4.70 14.15
CA VAL A 716 -3.75 4.31 13.67
C VAL A 716 -3.82 3.84 12.22
N ASN A 717 -4.79 2.97 11.89
CA ASN A 717 -4.97 2.45 10.53
C ASN A 717 -5.32 3.57 9.54
N LEU A 718 -6.17 4.52 9.92
CA LEU A 718 -6.55 5.65 9.07
C LEU A 718 -5.35 6.55 8.75
N ALA A 719 -4.53 6.87 9.76
CA ALA A 719 -3.30 7.64 9.56
C ALA A 719 -2.29 6.90 8.65
N ALA A 720 -2.16 5.58 8.82
CA ALA A 720 -1.28 4.76 7.97
C ALA A 720 -1.77 4.67 6.52
N LEU A 721 -3.08 4.50 6.32
CA LEU A 721 -3.68 4.46 4.98
C LEU A 721 -3.56 5.80 4.26
N GLU A 722 -3.77 6.93 4.95
CA GLU A 722 -3.57 8.26 4.37
C GLU A 722 -2.11 8.50 3.98
N ALA A 723 -1.16 8.11 4.84
CA ALA A 723 0.26 8.22 4.53
C ALA A 723 0.64 7.38 3.31
N LEU A 724 0.13 6.13 3.23
CA LEU A 724 0.38 5.22 2.11
C LEU A 724 -0.22 5.73 0.80
N LEU A 725 -1.44 6.28 0.82
CA LEU A 725 -2.08 6.92 -0.33
C LEU A 725 -1.21 8.06 -0.87
N LEU A 726 -0.77 8.95 0.03
CA LEU A 726 0.06 10.10 -0.32
C LEU A 726 1.46 9.70 -0.81
N GLU A 727 2.07 8.69 -0.20
CA GLU A 727 3.38 8.17 -0.61
C GLU A 727 3.32 7.57 -2.02
N LYS A 728 2.32 6.72 -2.28
CA LYS A 728 2.10 6.11 -3.59
C LYS A 728 1.84 7.14 -4.68
N LEU A 729 0.99 8.14 -4.40
CA LEU A 729 0.74 9.26 -5.31
C LEU A 729 1.98 10.13 -5.52
N ALA A 730 2.76 10.41 -4.48
CA ALA A 730 3.97 11.23 -4.58
C ALA A 730 5.07 10.55 -5.39
N ASN A 731 5.28 9.24 -5.18
CA ASN A 731 6.33 8.44 -5.81
C ASN A 731 5.98 7.94 -7.23
N ALA A 732 4.75 8.11 -7.70
CA ALA A 732 4.37 7.77 -9.07
C ALA A 732 5.10 8.66 -10.08
N GLU A 733 6.07 8.12 -10.81
CA GLU A 733 6.80 8.79 -11.88
C GLU A 733 6.28 8.33 -13.26
N GLY A 734 6.05 9.27 -14.19
CA GLY A 734 5.52 8.98 -15.52
C GLY A 734 4.01 9.16 -15.66
N ASP A 735 3.43 8.50 -16.67
CA ASP A 735 1.97 8.51 -16.90
C ASP A 735 1.29 7.57 -15.88
N ILE A 736 0.62 8.17 -14.88
CA ILE A 736 -0.08 7.45 -13.80
C ILE A 736 -1.15 6.50 -14.36
N LEU A 737 -1.66 6.79 -15.56
CA LEU A 737 -2.70 6.00 -16.22
C LEU A 737 -2.21 4.66 -16.77
N ASP A 738 -0.89 4.49 -16.93
CA ASP A 738 -0.29 3.24 -17.39
C ASP A 738 0.01 2.26 -16.24
N ASP A 739 0.00 2.74 -14.99
CA ASP A 739 0.24 1.91 -13.79
C ASP A 739 -1.07 1.39 -13.20
N THR A 740 -1.52 0.25 -13.74
CA THR A 740 -2.76 -0.41 -13.28
C THR A 740 -2.68 -0.90 -11.83
N GLU A 741 -1.49 -1.28 -11.36
CA GLU A 741 -1.31 -1.80 -10.00
C GLU A 741 -1.44 -0.66 -8.97
N LEU A 742 -0.88 0.50 -9.29
CA LEU A 742 -1.05 1.71 -8.50
C LEU A 742 -2.53 2.07 -8.35
N ILE A 743 -3.30 2.14 -9.45
CA ILE A 743 -4.72 2.53 -9.43
C ILE A 743 -5.56 1.57 -8.59
N LEU A 744 -5.41 0.26 -8.80
CA LEU A 744 -6.13 -0.75 -8.01
C LEU A 744 -5.79 -0.65 -6.52
N SER A 745 -4.51 -0.47 -6.20
CA SER A 745 -4.08 -0.35 -4.81
C SER A 745 -4.54 0.94 -4.13
N LEU A 746 -4.71 2.04 -4.88
CA LEU A 746 -5.29 3.30 -4.38
C LEU A 746 -6.80 3.15 -4.14
N GLU A 747 -7.50 2.42 -5.00
CA GLU A 747 -8.93 2.14 -4.85
C GLU A 747 -9.20 1.25 -3.62
N ASP A 748 -8.41 0.19 -3.42
CA ASP A 748 -8.50 -0.68 -2.25
C ASP A 748 -8.18 0.07 -0.95
N ALA A 749 -7.12 0.90 -0.96
CA ALA A 749 -6.75 1.73 0.19
C ALA A 749 -7.85 2.76 0.52
N LYS A 750 -8.48 3.36 -0.50
CA LYS A 750 -9.62 4.27 -0.30
C LYS A 750 -10.81 3.53 0.29
N LYS A 751 -11.20 2.40 -0.30
CA LYS A 751 -12.35 1.62 0.16
C LYS A 751 -12.17 1.22 1.63
N THR A 752 -10.97 0.75 1.98
CA THR A 752 -10.63 0.43 3.38
C THR A 752 -10.69 1.68 4.27
N SER A 753 -10.22 2.84 3.80
CA SER A 753 -10.31 4.10 4.55
C SER A 753 -11.75 4.55 4.79
N ASP A 754 -12.63 4.42 3.80
CA ASP A 754 -14.05 4.82 3.92
C ASP A 754 -14.80 3.87 4.85
N ASP A 755 -14.55 2.55 4.77
CA ASP A 755 -15.09 1.55 5.69
C ASP A 755 -14.64 1.83 7.14
N VAL A 756 -13.38 2.21 7.35
CA VAL A 756 -12.86 2.58 8.68
C VAL A 756 -13.49 3.88 9.18
N LYS A 757 -13.69 4.89 8.31
CA LYS A 757 -14.38 6.14 8.69
C LYS A 757 -15.81 5.89 9.16
N GLU A 758 -16.56 5.04 8.45
CA GLU A 758 -17.93 4.67 8.85
C GLU A 758 -17.93 3.94 10.20
N LYS A 759 -17.02 2.97 10.39
CA LYS A 759 -16.86 2.27 11.68
C LYS A 759 -16.48 3.21 12.82
N VAL A 760 -15.64 4.22 12.58
CA VAL A 760 -15.28 5.24 13.59
C VAL A 760 -16.51 6.05 14.01
N ILE A 761 -17.38 6.44 13.07
CA ILE A 761 -18.62 7.18 13.38
C ILE A 761 -19.55 6.31 14.23
N ILE A 762 -19.77 5.05 13.84
CA ILE A 762 -20.61 4.10 14.61
C ILE A 762 -20.02 3.86 16.01
N ALA A 763 -18.69 3.74 16.11
CA ALA A 763 -18.01 3.58 17.38
C ALA A 763 -18.18 4.82 18.28
N GLN A 764 -18.11 6.04 17.72
CA GLN A 764 -18.33 7.28 18.47
C GLN A 764 -19.77 7.40 18.97
N GLU A 765 -20.77 7.06 18.15
CA GLU A 765 -22.17 7.05 18.57
C GLU A 765 -22.45 6.02 19.66
N THR A 766 -21.82 4.84 19.53
CA THR A 766 -21.93 3.76 20.52
C THR A 766 -21.24 4.15 21.82
N GLU A 767 -20.06 4.77 21.75
CA GLU A 767 -19.37 5.33 22.91
C GLU A 767 -20.21 6.39 23.62
N ALA A 768 -20.88 7.28 22.87
CA ALA A 768 -21.74 8.29 23.44
C ALA A 768 -22.90 7.67 24.23
N LYS A 769 -23.54 6.61 23.71
CA LYS A 769 -24.61 5.87 24.42
C LYS A 769 -24.09 5.15 25.67
N ILE A 770 -22.90 4.55 25.59
CA ILE A 770 -22.25 3.90 26.74
C ILE A 770 -21.89 4.94 27.80
N ASN A 771 -21.36 6.10 27.40
CA ASN A 771 -21.01 7.18 28.30
C ASN A 771 -22.27 7.76 28.96
N GLU A 772 -23.36 8.00 28.22
CA GLU A 772 -24.64 8.44 28.81
C GLU A 772 -25.13 7.49 29.91
N THR A 773 -25.01 6.18 29.68
CA THR A 773 -25.37 5.17 30.68
C THR A 773 -24.40 5.15 31.86
N SER A 774 -23.10 5.34 31.60
CA SER A 774 -22.07 5.40 32.64
C SER A 774 -22.22 6.64 33.53
N GLU A 775 -22.61 7.78 32.95
CA GLU A 775 -22.78 9.06 33.65
C GLU A 775 -23.79 9.00 34.80
N PHE A 776 -24.78 8.09 34.75
CA PHE A 776 -25.69 7.89 35.88
C PHE A 776 -24.96 7.46 37.17
N TYR A 777 -23.81 6.78 37.06
CA TYR A 777 -22.99 6.34 38.19
C TYR A 777 -21.92 7.36 38.61
N ARG A 778 -21.72 8.46 37.86
CA ARG A 778 -20.73 9.51 38.18
C ARG A 778 -20.84 10.05 39.62
N PRO A 779 -22.05 10.25 40.19
CA PRO A 779 -22.17 10.70 41.58
C PRO A 779 -21.45 9.79 42.59
N VAL A 780 -21.41 8.47 42.37
CA VAL A 780 -20.67 7.52 43.22
C VAL A 780 -19.16 7.75 43.13
N GLY A 781 -18.63 7.92 41.91
CA GLY A 781 -17.22 8.22 41.67
C GLY A 781 -16.81 9.57 42.27
N SER A 782 -17.67 10.58 42.16
CA SER A 782 -17.49 11.94 42.68
C SER A 782 -17.38 11.96 44.20
N VAL A 783 -18.26 11.22 44.90
CA VAL A 783 -18.21 11.04 46.36
C VAL A 783 -16.97 10.23 46.76
N GLY A 784 -16.65 9.15 46.04
CA GLY A 784 -15.46 8.36 46.30
C GLY A 784 -14.17 9.18 46.19
N ALA A 785 -14.05 10.02 45.15
CA ALA A 785 -12.92 10.91 44.97
C ALA A 785 -12.82 11.92 46.13
N LEU A 786 -13.94 12.55 46.53
CA LEU A 786 -13.96 13.46 47.68
C LEU A 786 -13.38 12.81 48.93
N LEU A 787 -13.87 11.60 49.24
CA LEU A 787 -13.47 10.88 50.43
C LEU A 787 -11.97 10.54 50.39
N PHE A 788 -11.44 10.11 49.24
CA PHE A 788 -10.02 9.83 49.11
C PHE A 788 -9.14 11.06 49.37
N PHE A 789 -9.47 12.22 48.77
CA PHE A 789 -8.68 13.44 49.00
C PHE A 789 -8.79 13.93 50.46
N LEU A 790 -9.94 13.74 51.11
CA LEU A 790 -10.06 13.97 52.55
C LEU A 790 -9.14 13.04 53.35
N LEU A 791 -9.06 11.76 53.00
CA LEU A 791 -8.14 10.80 53.64
C LEU A 791 -6.68 11.17 53.43
N MET A 792 -6.32 11.65 52.24
CA MET A 792 -4.97 12.15 51.97
C MET A 792 -4.62 13.34 52.88
N ASP A 793 -5.59 14.24 53.09
CA ASP A 793 -5.42 15.42 53.94
C ASP A 793 -5.32 15.10 55.43
N LEU A 794 -5.79 13.93 55.89
CA LEU A 794 -5.60 13.50 57.28
C LEU A 794 -4.14 13.36 57.68
N SER A 795 -3.25 13.11 56.72
CA SER A 795 -1.80 13.07 56.95
C SER A 795 -1.23 14.41 57.44
N LYS A 796 -1.95 15.52 57.21
CA LYS A 796 -1.62 16.86 57.75
C LYS A 796 -1.90 16.96 59.25
N MET A 797 -2.84 16.17 59.78
CA MET A 797 -3.12 16.12 61.22
C MET A 797 -2.10 15.24 61.96
N HIS A 798 -1.85 14.04 61.46
CA HIS A 798 -0.89 13.12 62.06
C HIS A 798 -0.18 12.26 61.01
N THR A 799 1.10 11.96 61.24
CA THR A 799 1.93 11.17 60.32
C THR A 799 1.47 9.72 60.12
N PHE A 800 0.66 9.19 61.04
CA PHE A 800 0.09 7.84 60.99
C PHE A 800 -1.12 7.73 60.06
N TYR A 801 -1.79 8.85 59.75
CA TYR A 801 -2.98 8.87 58.89
C TYR A 801 -2.57 8.94 57.42
N ARG A 802 -1.93 7.87 56.95
CA ARG A 802 -1.54 7.68 55.56
C ARG A 802 -2.27 6.48 55.00
N TYR A 803 -2.99 6.70 53.92
CA TYR A 803 -3.75 5.68 53.21
C TYR A 803 -3.23 5.58 51.78
N SER A 804 -3.06 4.35 51.30
CA SER A 804 -2.70 4.11 49.90
C SER A 804 -3.96 4.15 49.03
N LEU A 805 -3.81 4.53 47.77
CA LEU A 805 -4.90 4.49 46.80
C LEU A 805 -5.39 3.05 46.59
N ASP A 806 -4.48 2.08 46.56
CA ASP A 806 -4.80 0.66 46.38
C ASP A 806 -5.71 0.12 47.50
N SER A 807 -5.36 0.40 48.77
CA SER A 807 -6.20 0.03 49.91
C SER A 807 -7.56 0.72 49.87
N PHE A 808 -7.62 1.97 49.45
CA PHE A 808 -8.87 2.70 49.29
C PHE A 808 -9.75 2.07 48.20
N VAL A 809 -9.20 1.77 47.03
CA VAL A 809 -9.91 1.12 45.91
C VAL A 809 -10.44 -0.25 46.33
N MET A 810 -9.66 -1.03 47.09
CA MET A 810 -10.11 -2.32 47.63
C MET A 810 -11.32 -2.16 48.57
N VAL A 811 -11.32 -1.13 49.42
CA VAL A 811 -12.46 -0.82 50.32
C VAL A 811 -13.70 -0.38 49.53
N VAL A 812 -13.53 0.45 48.51
CA VAL A 812 -14.63 0.85 47.61
C VAL A 812 -15.20 -0.38 46.89
N THR A 813 -14.33 -1.23 46.35
CA THR A 813 -14.73 -2.49 45.68
C THR A 813 -15.53 -3.39 46.62
N ARG A 814 -15.05 -3.57 47.86
CA ARG A 814 -15.79 -4.33 48.89
C ARG A 814 -17.12 -3.69 49.24
N GLY A 815 -17.18 -2.36 49.29
CA GLY A 815 -18.42 -1.61 49.53
C GLY A 815 -19.45 -1.87 48.42
N VAL A 816 -19.05 -1.71 47.16
CA VAL A 816 -19.92 -1.98 46.00
C VAL A 816 -20.39 -3.44 46.00
N ASN A 817 -19.46 -4.40 46.12
CA ASN A 817 -19.77 -5.85 46.15
C ASN A 817 -20.68 -6.27 47.32
N SER A 818 -20.70 -5.52 48.44
CA SER A 818 -21.59 -5.84 49.56
C SER A 818 -23.07 -5.65 49.25
N VAL A 819 -23.38 -4.89 48.19
CA VAL A 819 -24.74 -4.60 47.76
C VAL A 819 -24.99 -4.97 46.30
N THR A 820 -24.02 -5.56 45.58
CA THR A 820 -24.19 -5.98 44.18
C THR A 820 -25.38 -6.92 44.04
N LEU A 821 -26.12 -6.79 42.92
CA LEU A 821 -27.35 -7.54 42.62
C LEU A 821 -27.12 -9.04 42.29
N ARG A 822 -25.87 -9.52 42.43
CA ARG A 822 -25.48 -10.89 42.05
C ARG A 822 -26.01 -11.88 43.10
N LYS A 823 -26.72 -12.92 42.68
CA LYS A 823 -27.07 -14.04 43.56
C LYS A 823 -25.77 -14.75 43.97
N PRO A 824 -25.53 -15.05 45.26
CA PRO A 824 -24.45 -15.94 45.65
C PRO A 824 -24.70 -17.34 45.05
N LYS A 825 -23.63 -17.99 44.58
CA LYS A 825 -23.61 -19.40 44.16
C LYS A 825 -24.30 -20.27 45.22
N GLU A 826 -25.34 -21.03 44.85
CA GLU A 826 -25.80 -22.13 45.70
C GLU A 826 -24.66 -23.16 45.75
N VAL A 827 -24.01 -23.27 46.91
CA VAL A 827 -22.98 -24.27 47.14
C VAL A 827 -23.69 -25.63 47.18
N PRO A 828 -23.32 -26.60 46.32
CA PRO A 828 -23.82 -27.97 46.47
C PRO A 828 -23.45 -28.47 47.88
N PRO A 829 -24.34 -29.20 48.58
CA PRO A 829 -24.01 -29.69 49.91
C PRO A 829 -22.74 -30.54 49.84
N GLU A 830 -21.77 -30.23 50.70
CA GLU A 830 -20.54 -31.02 50.85
C GLU A 830 -20.92 -32.49 51.14
N PRO A 831 -20.32 -33.47 50.46
CA PRO A 831 -20.50 -34.87 50.83
C PRO A 831 -19.90 -35.10 52.23
N GLU A 832 -20.64 -35.80 53.08
CA GLU A 832 -20.18 -36.20 54.42
C GLU A 832 -18.85 -36.97 54.30
N GLU A 833 -17.78 -36.45 54.91
CA GLU A 833 -16.50 -37.15 55.01
C GLU A 833 -16.67 -38.34 55.98
N ASP A 834 -16.62 -39.55 55.43
CA ASP A 834 -16.46 -40.79 56.20
C ASP A 834 -15.05 -40.84 56.84
N ASP A 835 -15.03 -41.05 58.15
CA ASP A 835 -13.84 -41.25 58.98
C ASP A 835 -12.95 -42.40 58.46
N ALA A 836 -11.68 -42.13 58.16
CA ALA A 836 -10.65 -43.16 58.01
C ALA A 836 -9.27 -42.70 58.51
N GLU A 837 -8.99 -43.16 59.73
CA GLU A 837 -7.75 -43.34 60.48
C GLU A 837 -6.38 -43.07 59.81
N GLU A 838 -5.59 -42.24 60.51
CA GLU A 838 -4.13 -42.09 60.40
C GLU A 838 -3.38 -43.43 60.48
N LYS A 839 -2.50 -43.69 59.51
CA LYS A 839 -1.32 -44.55 59.70
C LYS A 839 -0.10 -43.95 59.02
N ASP A 840 0.94 -43.78 59.84
CA ASP A 840 2.29 -43.38 59.50
C ASP A 840 3.09 -44.46 58.74
N GLU A 841 4.20 -43.98 58.17
CA GLU A 841 5.46 -44.63 57.78
C GLU A 841 5.71 -45.00 56.30
N ASP A 842 6.60 -44.20 55.71
CA ASP A 842 7.83 -44.54 54.97
C ASP A 842 7.76 -45.55 53.80
N ASP A 843 8.00 -45.09 52.57
CA ASP A 843 9.23 -45.37 51.79
C ASP A 843 9.08 -45.06 50.28
N GLU A 844 10.17 -44.52 49.73
CA GLU A 844 10.75 -44.66 48.39
C GLU A 844 9.95 -44.49 47.07
N ASP A 845 10.66 -43.77 46.18
CA ASP A 845 10.64 -43.79 44.72
C ASP A 845 9.55 -43.01 43.98
N GLY A 846 10.04 -42.30 42.96
CA GLY A 846 9.33 -41.25 42.27
C GLY A 846 8.49 -41.72 41.10
N ASP A 847 7.57 -40.86 40.73
CA ASP A 847 7.10 -40.71 39.36
C ASP A 847 6.72 -39.23 39.15
N GLU A 848 7.08 -38.72 37.97
CA GLU A 848 6.72 -37.40 37.48
C GLU A 848 5.19 -37.37 37.27
N GLU A 849 4.44 -36.78 38.19
CA GLU A 849 3.07 -36.37 37.92
C GLU A 849 3.11 -35.05 37.12
N GLU A 850 2.69 -35.13 35.86
CA GLU A 850 2.32 -33.97 35.05
C GLU A 850 1.32 -33.14 35.86
N GLU A 851 1.70 -31.91 36.24
CA GLU A 851 0.74 -30.90 36.67
C GLU A 851 -0.21 -30.66 35.49
N GLU A 852 -1.41 -31.28 35.53
CA GLU A 852 -2.52 -30.85 34.70
C GLU A 852 -2.71 -29.35 34.96
N GLU A 853 -2.47 -28.53 33.94
CA GLU A 853 -2.79 -27.12 33.95
C GLU A 853 -4.24 -26.97 34.45
N PRO A 854 -4.53 -26.12 35.45
CA PRO A 854 -5.89 -25.93 35.88
C PRO A 854 -6.69 -25.44 34.68
N GLU A 855 -7.65 -26.24 34.21
CA GLU A 855 -8.62 -25.83 33.20
C GLU A 855 -9.18 -24.47 33.63
N GLU A 856 -8.97 -23.45 32.79
CA GLU A 856 -9.55 -22.13 33.02
C GLU A 856 -11.05 -22.31 33.20
N PRO A 857 -11.65 -21.87 34.33
CA PRO A 857 -13.08 -22.04 34.54
C PRO A 857 -13.81 -21.30 33.43
N GLU A 858 -14.57 -22.02 32.61
CA GLU A 858 -15.46 -21.43 31.60
C GLU A 858 -16.36 -20.39 32.29
N GLU A 859 -16.23 -19.11 31.90
CA GLU A 859 -17.08 -18.01 32.39
C GLU A 859 -18.52 -18.22 31.90
N GLU A 860 -19.34 -18.99 32.63
CA GLU A 860 -20.79 -19.02 32.40
C GLU A 860 -21.38 -17.62 32.68
N GLU A 861 -22.00 -17.02 31.67
CA GLU A 861 -22.47 -15.62 31.66
C GLU A 861 -23.52 -15.35 32.76
N GLU A 862 -23.12 -14.59 33.80
CA GLU A 862 -24.01 -14.10 34.86
C GLU A 862 -25.18 -13.27 34.29
N GLU A 863 -26.43 -13.54 34.72
CA GLU A 863 -27.63 -12.84 34.25
C GLU A 863 -27.64 -11.35 34.70
N ILE A 864 -27.53 -10.42 33.75
CA ILE A 864 -27.36 -8.97 34.01
C ILE A 864 -28.74 -8.29 34.16
N ILE A 865 -28.98 -7.67 35.32
CA ILE A 865 -30.22 -6.92 35.59
C ILE A 865 -30.07 -5.47 35.12
N GLU A 866 -30.81 -5.08 34.08
CA GLU A 866 -30.87 -3.70 33.61
C GLU A 866 -31.87 -2.87 34.43
N LEU A 867 -31.37 -1.90 35.22
CA LEU A 867 -32.19 -0.96 35.98
C LEU A 867 -32.44 0.32 35.19
N THR A 868 -33.68 0.82 35.16
CA THR A 868 -34.03 2.06 34.45
C THR A 868 -34.77 3.08 35.33
N GLY A 869 -34.65 4.35 34.99
CA GLY A 869 -35.43 5.44 35.59
C GLY A 869 -35.25 5.60 37.11
N LYS A 870 -36.32 5.37 37.87
CA LYS A 870 -36.37 5.62 39.33
C LYS A 870 -35.57 4.59 40.13
N GLU A 871 -35.51 3.35 39.63
CA GLU A 871 -34.78 2.25 40.28
C GLU A 871 -33.27 2.48 40.19
N LEU A 872 -32.77 2.90 39.03
CA LEU A 872 -31.36 3.28 38.84
C LEU A 872 -30.95 4.44 39.77
N LYS A 873 -31.78 5.49 39.88
CA LYS A 873 -31.52 6.61 40.81
C LYS A 873 -31.46 6.14 42.28
N SER A 874 -32.36 5.24 42.65
CA SER A 874 -32.39 4.69 44.01
C SER A 874 -31.18 3.79 44.29
N ARG A 875 -30.74 3.04 43.27
CA ARG A 875 -29.52 2.22 43.28
C ARG A 875 -28.27 3.08 43.45
N VAL A 876 -28.12 4.14 42.66
CA VAL A 876 -26.97 5.07 42.75
C VAL A 876 -26.91 5.71 44.15
N ALA A 877 -28.04 6.17 44.69
CA ALA A 877 -28.09 6.72 46.05
C ALA A 877 -27.72 5.68 47.14
N LEU A 878 -28.06 4.41 46.94
CA LEU A 878 -27.62 3.33 47.82
C LEU A 878 -26.10 3.14 47.73
N LEU A 879 -25.54 3.09 46.52
CA LEU A 879 -24.10 2.93 46.30
C LEU A 879 -23.29 4.07 46.94
N GLU A 880 -23.72 5.32 46.78
CA GLU A 880 -23.11 6.48 47.45
C GLU A 880 -23.05 6.30 48.97
N LYS A 881 -24.17 5.88 49.57
CA LYS A 881 -24.28 5.68 51.02
C LYS A 881 -23.38 4.54 51.49
N VAL A 882 -23.33 3.45 50.75
CA VAL A 882 -22.53 2.26 51.09
C VAL A 882 -21.04 2.56 50.96
N VAL A 883 -20.60 3.15 49.83
CA VAL A 883 -19.21 3.55 49.64
C VAL A 883 -18.77 4.51 50.75
N SER A 884 -19.59 5.52 51.05
CA SER A 884 -19.31 6.46 52.14
C SER A 884 -19.18 5.78 53.49
N TYR A 885 -20.08 4.84 53.80
CA TYR A 885 -20.06 4.10 55.06
C TYR A 885 -18.82 3.19 55.17
N PHE A 886 -18.48 2.43 54.12
CA PHE A 886 -17.33 1.53 54.13
C PHE A 886 -16.02 2.29 54.25
N VAL A 887 -15.85 3.37 53.50
CA VAL A 887 -14.67 4.23 53.59
C VAL A 887 -14.57 4.86 54.98
N PHE A 888 -15.67 5.39 55.52
CA PHE A 888 -15.70 5.93 56.87
C PHE A 888 -15.36 4.87 57.93
N ALA A 889 -15.96 3.68 57.85
CA ALA A 889 -15.72 2.58 58.78
C ALA A 889 -14.27 2.10 58.73
N TYR A 890 -13.69 2.00 57.53
CA TYR A 890 -12.27 1.69 57.33
C TYR A 890 -11.37 2.75 57.98
N THR A 891 -11.64 4.02 57.71
CA THR A 891 -10.88 5.15 58.26
C THR A 891 -10.94 5.16 59.79
N ARG A 892 -12.15 5.05 60.36
CA ARG A 892 -12.40 5.06 61.80
C ARG A 892 -11.61 3.99 62.55
N ARG A 893 -11.31 2.84 61.94
CA ARG A 893 -10.51 1.77 62.57
C ARG A 893 -9.05 2.19 62.80
N GLY A 894 -8.49 3.03 61.92
CA GLY A 894 -7.11 3.51 62.01
C GLY A 894 -6.93 4.83 62.76
N LEU A 895 -8.02 5.52 63.11
CA LEU A 895 -7.99 6.79 63.83
C LEU A 895 -7.82 6.59 65.34
N LEU A 896 -7.04 7.49 65.96
CA LEU A 896 -7.00 7.64 67.41
C LEU A 896 -8.37 8.12 67.92
N ASP A 897 -8.76 7.71 69.13
CA ASP A 897 -10.07 8.06 69.70
C ASP A 897 -10.30 9.57 69.79
N ALA A 898 -9.25 10.35 70.08
CA ALA A 898 -9.30 11.81 70.12
C ALA A 898 -9.67 12.44 68.76
N ASP A 899 -9.28 11.80 67.66
CA ASP A 899 -9.44 12.35 66.30
C ASP A 899 -10.71 11.86 65.61
N LYS A 900 -11.35 10.78 66.10
CA LYS A 900 -12.53 10.19 65.46
C LYS A 900 -13.67 11.18 65.25
N LEU A 901 -13.99 11.99 66.27
CA LEU A 901 -15.08 12.97 66.16
C LEU A 901 -14.70 14.11 65.20
N THR A 902 -13.48 14.63 65.29
CA THR A 902 -12.97 15.68 64.41
C THR A 902 -13.03 15.26 62.95
N VAL A 903 -12.54 14.05 62.64
CA VAL A 903 -12.58 13.52 61.27
C VAL A 903 -14.01 13.25 60.81
N ALA A 904 -14.88 12.73 61.68
CA ALA A 904 -16.29 12.53 61.35
C ALA A 904 -17.00 13.86 61.02
N SER A 905 -16.78 14.90 61.83
CA SER A 905 -17.30 16.25 61.57
C SER A 905 -16.73 16.83 60.28
N MET A 906 -15.44 16.66 60.02
CA MET A 906 -14.79 17.18 58.81
C MET A 906 -15.35 16.51 57.55
N VAL A 907 -15.49 15.18 57.55
CA VAL A 907 -16.10 14.43 56.44
C VAL A 907 -17.55 14.86 56.22
N ALA A 908 -18.35 14.97 57.29
CA ALA A 908 -19.74 15.40 57.19
C ALA A 908 -19.87 16.81 56.60
N MET A 909 -19.10 17.78 57.10
CA MET A 909 -19.14 19.16 56.61
C MET A 909 -18.70 19.26 55.15
N LYS A 910 -17.68 18.50 54.73
CA LYS A 910 -17.20 18.49 53.34
C LYS A 910 -18.21 17.86 52.37
N ILE A 911 -18.92 16.81 52.79
CA ILE A 911 -20.03 16.24 52.00
C ILE A 911 -21.16 17.26 51.86
N LEU A 912 -21.51 17.98 52.94
CA LEU A 912 -22.54 19.03 52.90
C LEU A 912 -22.15 20.23 52.03
N GLU A 913 -20.87 20.62 52.08
CA GLU A 913 -20.29 21.68 51.25
C GLU A 913 -20.40 21.33 49.77
N ARG A 914 -19.97 20.12 49.37
CA ARG A 914 -20.08 19.66 47.99
C ARG A 914 -21.53 19.48 47.53
N GLY A 915 -22.41 19.08 48.45
CA GLY A 915 -23.86 19.02 48.21
C GLY A 915 -24.54 20.40 48.09
N GLY A 916 -23.79 21.50 48.20
CA GLY A 916 -24.30 22.87 48.09
C GLY A 916 -25.23 23.28 49.24
N LYS A 917 -25.26 22.50 50.33
CA LYS A 917 -26.13 22.77 51.49
C LYS A 917 -25.52 23.80 52.45
N ILE A 918 -24.20 23.93 52.43
CA ILE A 918 -23.42 24.90 53.22
C ILE A 918 -22.36 25.46 52.28
N SER A 919 -22.16 26.78 52.26
CA SER A 919 -21.05 27.39 51.52
C SER A 919 -19.73 27.32 52.29
N ASN A 920 -18.59 27.37 51.58
CA ASN A 920 -17.27 27.38 52.23
C ASN A 920 -17.13 28.57 53.20
N GLU A 921 -17.67 29.73 52.82
CA GLU A 921 -17.66 30.95 53.64
C GLU A 921 -18.46 30.76 54.94
N GLU A 922 -19.67 30.20 54.86
CA GLU A 922 -20.48 29.87 56.04
C GLU A 922 -19.76 28.87 56.95
N LEU A 923 -19.15 27.83 56.37
CA LEU A 923 -18.39 26.84 57.12
C LEU A 923 -17.19 27.47 57.84
N MET A 924 -16.44 28.35 57.17
CA MET A 924 -15.30 29.04 57.77
C MET A 924 -15.73 30.04 58.85
N LEU A 925 -16.89 30.68 58.69
CA LEU A 925 -17.51 31.52 59.71
C LEU A 925 -17.95 30.68 60.92
N LEU A 926 -18.53 29.49 60.74
CA LEU A 926 -18.89 28.59 61.83
C LEU A 926 -17.67 28.06 62.60
N ILE A 927 -16.55 27.82 61.90
CA ILE A 927 -15.31 27.31 62.52
C ILE A 927 -14.58 28.41 63.30
N ARG A 928 -14.47 29.63 62.73
CA ARG A 928 -13.66 30.71 63.30
C ARG A 928 -14.45 31.70 64.14
N ALA A 929 -15.70 31.98 63.75
CA ALA A 929 -16.60 33.00 64.29
C ALA A 929 -15.84 34.22 64.87
N PRO A 930 -15.13 35.01 64.03
CA PRO A 930 -14.39 36.17 64.53
C PRO A 930 -15.38 37.20 65.10
N PRO A 931 -15.05 37.93 66.18
CA PRO A 931 -15.93 38.96 66.73
C PRO A 931 -16.11 40.13 65.74
N ASP A 932 -17.36 40.54 65.50
CA ASP A 932 -17.66 41.67 64.62
C ASP A 932 -17.23 43.00 65.26
N PRO A 933 -16.39 43.82 64.60
CA PRO A 933 -15.96 45.11 65.12
C PRO A 933 -17.10 46.15 65.26
N ASN A 934 -18.25 45.92 64.62
CA ASN A 934 -19.42 46.79 64.59
C ASN A 934 -20.64 46.17 65.33
N ALA A 935 -20.40 45.29 66.30
CA ALA A 935 -21.46 44.55 67.01
C ALA A 935 -22.44 45.40 67.85
N GLY A 936 -22.15 46.69 68.06
CA GLY A 936 -22.92 47.55 68.94
C GLY A 936 -22.73 47.20 70.43
N VAL A 937 -23.51 47.84 71.29
CA VAL A 937 -23.42 47.65 72.75
C VAL A 937 -24.28 46.47 73.19
N LEU A 938 -23.73 45.60 74.03
CA LEU A 938 -24.44 44.47 74.64
C LEU A 938 -25.64 44.96 75.49
N PRO A 939 -26.89 44.54 75.19
CA PRO A 939 -28.08 44.91 75.93
C PRO A 939 -28.03 44.50 77.41
N GLU A 940 -28.59 45.31 78.30
CA GLU A 940 -28.59 45.04 79.75
C GLU A 940 -29.30 43.72 80.12
N SER A 941 -30.31 43.32 79.35
CA SER A 941 -31.02 42.05 79.51
C SER A 941 -30.09 40.83 79.38
N ALA A 942 -29.12 40.88 78.46
CA ALA A 942 -28.20 39.77 78.16
C ALA A 942 -26.85 39.86 78.90
N ARG A 943 -26.52 41.00 79.53
CA ARG A 943 -25.25 41.21 80.27
C ARG A 943 -25.04 40.25 81.44
N THR A 944 -26.10 39.64 81.95
CA THR A 944 -26.04 38.75 83.11
C THR A 944 -25.43 37.39 82.78
N TRP A 945 -25.44 36.96 81.51
CA TRP A 945 -24.99 35.64 81.07
C TRP A 945 -24.12 35.65 79.80
N LEU A 946 -24.05 36.78 79.08
CA LEU A 946 -23.24 36.94 77.87
C LEU A 946 -22.15 38.00 78.07
N ASN A 947 -20.99 37.82 77.43
CA ASN A 947 -19.92 38.84 77.40
C ASN A 947 -19.84 39.59 76.06
N GLU A 948 -19.13 40.73 76.02
CA GLU A 948 -19.02 41.58 74.82
C GLU A 948 -18.37 40.87 73.63
N THR A 949 -17.46 39.93 73.88
CA THR A 949 -16.82 39.16 72.80
C THR A 949 -17.82 38.20 72.16
N GLN A 950 -18.58 37.46 72.98
CA GLN A 950 -19.63 36.55 72.54
C GLN A 950 -20.76 37.30 71.82
N TRP A 951 -21.10 38.52 72.27
CA TRP A 951 -22.05 39.40 71.58
C TRP A 951 -21.56 39.75 70.17
N ALA A 952 -20.29 40.11 70.06
CA ALA A 952 -19.68 40.41 68.78
C ALA A 952 -19.60 39.18 67.85
N GLN A 953 -19.40 37.98 68.40
CA GLN A 953 -19.44 36.74 67.64
C GLN A 953 -20.86 36.38 67.18
N LEU A 954 -21.88 36.59 68.02
CA LEU A 954 -23.29 36.43 67.65
C LEU A 954 -23.65 37.35 66.48
N LYS A 955 -23.15 38.59 66.49
CA LYS A 955 -23.34 39.51 65.37
C LYS A 955 -22.71 38.98 64.08
N THR A 956 -21.49 38.43 64.15
CA THR A 956 -20.86 37.78 62.99
C THR A 956 -21.70 36.62 62.47
N LEU A 957 -22.32 35.82 63.34
CA LEU A 957 -23.19 34.71 62.93
C LEU A 957 -24.46 35.19 62.21
N GLU A 958 -24.96 36.41 62.47
CA GLU A 958 -26.08 36.99 61.70
C GLU A 958 -25.75 37.29 60.24
N SER A 959 -24.47 37.32 59.87
CA SER A 959 -24.08 37.44 58.46
C SER A 959 -24.52 36.25 57.62
N ILE A 960 -24.73 35.08 58.25
CA ILE A 960 -25.21 33.86 57.60
C ILE A 960 -26.73 33.99 57.35
N PRO A 961 -27.21 33.77 56.12
CA PRO A 961 -28.62 33.94 55.75
C PRO A 961 -29.61 33.18 56.64
N ALA A 962 -29.28 31.96 57.07
CA ALA A 962 -30.13 31.14 57.94
C ALA A 962 -30.41 31.80 59.31
N PHE A 963 -29.40 32.48 59.88
CA PHE A 963 -29.52 33.18 61.16
C PHE A 963 -30.11 34.58 61.04
N LYS A 964 -30.16 35.13 59.82
CA LYS A 964 -30.81 36.41 59.51
C LYS A 964 -32.31 36.26 59.25
N ALA A 965 -32.72 35.13 58.66
CA ALA A 965 -34.11 34.87 58.25
C ALA A 965 -35.06 34.59 59.43
N GLY A 966 -34.56 34.12 60.57
CA GLY A 966 -35.36 33.81 61.78
C GLY A 966 -35.69 35.01 62.68
N GLY A 967 -35.44 36.24 62.21
CA GLY A 967 -35.34 37.42 63.08
C GLY A 967 -33.92 37.49 63.64
N GLN A 968 -33.17 38.51 63.23
CA GLN A 968 -31.78 38.79 63.64
C GLN A 968 -31.48 38.27 65.07
N LEU A 969 -30.53 37.34 65.22
CA LEU A 969 -30.16 36.68 66.48
C LEU A 969 -29.99 37.66 67.66
N THR A 970 -29.29 38.76 67.44
CA THR A 970 -29.06 39.82 68.43
C THR A 970 -30.38 40.48 68.86
N THR A 971 -31.30 40.70 67.92
CA THR A 971 -32.63 41.26 68.19
C THR A 971 -33.52 40.28 68.95
N THR A 972 -33.46 38.97 68.65
CA THR A 972 -34.25 37.96 69.37
C THR A 972 -33.71 37.69 70.78
N VAL A 973 -32.39 37.69 70.95
CA VAL A 973 -31.74 37.63 72.27
C VAL A 973 -32.07 38.87 73.10
N GLU A 974 -32.16 40.05 72.49
CA GLU A 974 -32.57 41.27 73.19
C GLU A 974 -34.05 41.24 73.61
N GLN A 975 -34.93 40.71 72.76
CA GLN A 975 -36.38 40.64 72.98
C GLN A 975 -36.80 39.54 73.96
N ASP A 976 -36.12 38.39 73.98
CA ASP A 976 -36.42 37.25 74.85
C ASP A 976 -35.16 36.67 75.50
N SER A 977 -34.43 37.50 76.24
CA SER A 977 -33.20 37.07 76.91
C SER A 977 -33.39 35.97 77.97
N LEU A 978 -34.63 35.63 78.37
CA LEU A 978 -34.88 34.57 79.35
C LEU A 978 -35.01 33.20 78.68
N GLY A 979 -35.46 33.16 77.42
CA GLY A 979 -35.60 31.92 76.64
C GLY A 979 -34.29 31.41 76.03
N TRP A 980 -33.33 32.32 75.81
CA TRP A 980 -31.94 32.02 75.43
C TRP A 980 -31.08 31.75 76.66
#